data_AF-A0A1J3FFK5-F1
#
_entry.id   AF-A0A1J3FFK5-F1
#
_cell.length_a   1.000
_cell.length_b   1.000
_cell.length_c   1.000
_cell.angle_alpha   90.00
_cell.angle_beta   90.00
_cell.angle_gamma   90.00
#
_symmetry.space_group_name_H-M   'P 1'
#
loop_
_entity.id
_entity.type
_entity.pdbx_description
1 polymer ?
#
loop_
_entity_poly.entity_id
_entity_poly.type
_entity_poly.pdbx_seq_one_letter_code
_entity_poly.pdbx_strand_id
1 'polypeptide(L)'
;MAGLGRNKFPHQVFINFQGSVRSGGFVYELGKALERVGVNAYADDEPTGIDHLTEVIFKRIEESKIAIVVFSSKYTESRWCLEELVKIKERKEEGKLSVIPIFYKVDTSSELQGGSGVNLLNPAMRDFGPEQLNIWNEALDFFSCMMGYHLRKNCIDSKFIPGIVEEVMNSLTRISKAEQTDELYDSLSEQQKDAVMDSSKSERVDGESDGILGDAKSDVNPKEVDNFLGEATPIIQDSVEYKGANSVNEEKKKGKVSKSSTMVTSDKRPSEHNVFINFRRTDLHEGFVDHLVEALKKVGLNVYIDEDELLPGDLTELLFKRIEESRVAIVIFSSSYTESTWCLDKLVKIKECMDEGNLQIVPIFYKVKQLQVKQLEGNFGVRLWNLWRIHRDHRIIKCKEALEYVGGMRGFPFEEQRLESELVTSIAKEVIEILLQGRKNPSLFPATQIGESTGLPIGKGEHHETYLNKHPLFGLELRMEQLEQKLEFDCNETRIIGVVGMPGVGKTTLAMMLHEKWNRNFVRCMPLMGIRKMSKDYGPVWLRKTFLEVLLEGNFAVTDNETTHESVKDRLLQTKVFVVLDDVSEKKQLDFLLGNLDWIKKGSKIVITTCDKSLLEGFAYDAYVVPLLNDREAFDLFCSHAFDDKSDSPNGTLLTLSRVYVDYARGHPLALKLLGAELRGKDEAFWEHKLETVTHSYSQNIQDAWRFSTDQLSERQKDVFDILYFFISEDEYFVKNLLGSGDPDAVGVLRDLADKFLITVSDGRVEMNDLLYRFGKGLGSPWGHRLWNYEDIYRLKKMNKSEATYVRGIFL
;
A
#
# COMPACT_ATOMS: atom_id res chain seq x y z
N MET A 1 46.69 -40.16 -14.83
CA MET A 1 47.63 -39.05 -15.15
C MET A 1 46.93 -38.13 -16.13
N ALA A 2 47.05 -36.80 -16.08
CA ALA A 2 47.74 -35.96 -15.10
C ALA A 2 46.73 -35.28 -14.13
N GLY A 3 47.22 -34.69 -13.04
CA GLY A 3 46.38 -33.93 -12.11
C GLY A 3 46.41 -32.43 -12.41
N LEU A 4 45.25 -31.77 -12.38
CA LEU A 4 45.18 -30.32 -12.26
C LEU A 4 45.55 -29.92 -10.81
N GLY A 5 46.19 -28.75 -10.66
CA GLY A 5 46.78 -28.34 -9.39
C GLY A 5 45.74 -28.05 -8.31
N ARG A 6 45.93 -28.58 -7.10
CA ARG A 6 45.24 -28.11 -5.90
C ARG A 6 45.72 -26.70 -5.58
N ASN A 7 44.95 -25.68 -5.98
CA ASN A 7 45.25 -24.30 -5.61
C ASN A 7 45.24 -24.10 -4.10
N LYS A 8 46.13 -23.23 -3.62
CA LYS A 8 46.59 -23.20 -2.22
C LYS A 8 45.98 -22.04 -1.41
N PHE A 9 44.82 -21.56 -1.82
CA PHE A 9 44.06 -20.46 -1.24
C PHE A 9 42.67 -20.95 -0.81
N PRO A 10 42.03 -20.36 0.22
CA PRO A 10 40.61 -20.60 0.50
C PRO A 10 39.76 -20.18 -0.71
N HIS A 11 38.60 -20.81 -0.87
CA HIS A 11 37.63 -20.43 -1.88
C HIS A 11 36.84 -19.21 -1.38
N GLN A 12 36.63 -18.22 -2.24
CA GLN A 12 35.88 -17.02 -1.90
C GLN A 12 34.38 -17.21 -2.15
N VAL A 13 34.06 -18.06 -3.13
CA VAL A 13 32.70 -18.36 -3.58
C VAL A 13 32.46 -19.88 -3.53
N PHE A 14 31.38 -20.30 -2.90
CA PHE A 14 30.81 -21.63 -3.06
C PHE A 14 29.73 -21.60 -4.14
N ILE A 15 29.63 -22.60 -5.01
CA ILE A 15 28.55 -22.75 -5.99
C ILE A 15 27.85 -24.08 -5.72
N ASN A 16 26.65 -23.96 -5.14
CA ASN A 16 25.71 -25.04 -4.87
C ASN A 16 24.77 -25.20 -6.07
N PHE A 17 24.73 -26.39 -6.67
CA PHE A 17 23.95 -26.68 -7.87
C PHE A 17 23.83 -28.20 -8.08
N GLN A 18 22.85 -28.66 -8.87
CA GLN A 18 22.69 -30.09 -9.15
C GLN A 18 23.54 -30.54 -10.36
N GLY A 19 24.22 -31.69 -10.23
CA GLY A 19 25.28 -32.15 -11.14
C GLY A 19 24.98 -32.12 -12.65
N SER A 20 23.72 -32.32 -13.07
CA SER A 20 23.34 -32.32 -14.49
C SER A 20 23.52 -30.95 -15.19
N VAL A 21 23.68 -29.86 -14.44
CA VAL A 21 23.87 -28.49 -14.97
C VAL A 21 25.34 -28.20 -15.35
N ARG A 22 26.30 -29.07 -14.97
CA ARG A 22 27.75 -28.78 -15.10
C ARG A 22 28.33 -28.98 -16.50
N SER A 23 28.04 -30.10 -17.16
CA SER A 23 28.83 -30.58 -18.30
C SER A 23 28.68 -29.71 -19.56
N GLY A 24 29.62 -28.77 -19.76
CA GLY A 24 29.55 -27.75 -20.81
C GLY A 24 28.44 -26.71 -20.61
N GLY A 25 27.86 -26.64 -19.40
CA GLY A 25 26.69 -25.81 -19.09
C GLY A 25 27.01 -24.49 -18.36
N PHE A 26 25.95 -23.79 -17.98
CA PHE A 26 25.98 -22.47 -17.33
C PHE A 26 26.95 -22.38 -16.13
N VAL A 27 26.92 -23.35 -15.21
CA VAL A 27 27.78 -23.36 -14.01
C VAL A 27 29.28 -23.41 -14.36
N TYR A 28 29.64 -24.12 -15.44
CA TYR A 28 31.03 -24.27 -15.88
C TYR A 28 31.57 -22.98 -16.54
N GLU A 29 30.77 -22.30 -17.36
CA GLU A 29 31.19 -21.00 -17.92
C GLU A 29 31.09 -19.85 -16.90
N LEU A 30 30.20 -19.93 -15.90
CA LEU A 30 30.20 -19.02 -14.75
C LEU A 30 31.47 -19.19 -13.91
N GLY A 31 31.85 -20.43 -13.58
CA GLY A 31 33.10 -20.73 -12.86
C GLY A 31 34.34 -20.20 -13.58
N LYS A 32 34.42 -20.39 -14.91
CA LYS A 32 35.48 -19.78 -15.74
C LYS A 32 35.45 -18.25 -15.74
N ALA A 33 34.27 -17.63 -15.73
CA ALA A 33 34.18 -16.18 -15.74
C ALA A 33 34.64 -15.57 -14.40
N LEU A 34 34.35 -16.24 -13.28
CA LEU A 34 34.90 -15.93 -11.95
C LEU A 34 36.43 -16.12 -11.92
N GLU A 35 36.95 -17.24 -12.45
CA GLU A 35 38.39 -17.49 -12.55
C GLU A 35 39.12 -16.42 -13.38
N ARG A 36 38.52 -15.97 -14.50
CA ARG A 36 39.06 -14.88 -15.35
C ARG A 36 39.18 -13.53 -14.64
N VAL A 37 38.38 -13.26 -13.61
CA VAL A 37 38.49 -12.05 -12.77
C VAL A 37 39.26 -12.28 -11.46
N GLY A 38 39.86 -13.47 -11.29
CA GLY A 38 40.67 -13.83 -10.12
C GLY A 38 39.88 -14.31 -8.90
N VAL A 39 38.57 -14.55 -9.03
CA VAL A 39 37.72 -15.05 -7.93
C VAL A 39 37.80 -16.58 -7.86
N ASN A 40 38.32 -17.10 -6.75
CA ASN A 40 38.45 -18.54 -6.52
C ASN A 40 37.10 -19.15 -6.11
N ALA A 41 36.38 -19.74 -7.06
CA ALA A 41 35.12 -20.44 -6.83
C ALA A 41 35.31 -21.96 -6.64
N TYR A 42 34.63 -22.55 -5.65
CA TYR A 42 34.41 -23.99 -5.54
C TYR A 42 33.02 -24.33 -6.07
N ALA A 43 32.92 -25.32 -6.95
CA ALA A 43 31.65 -25.86 -7.42
C ALA A 43 31.72 -27.38 -7.29
N ASP A 44 30.84 -27.98 -6.49
CA ASP A 44 30.93 -29.41 -6.15
C ASP A 44 30.72 -30.34 -7.35
N ASP A 45 31.19 -31.58 -7.25
CA ASP A 45 30.96 -32.67 -8.21
C ASP A 45 30.43 -33.88 -7.41
N GLU A 46 29.12 -34.15 -7.53
CA GLU A 46 28.35 -35.05 -6.64
C GLU A 46 29.16 -36.27 -6.15
N PRO A 47 29.47 -36.37 -4.84
CA PRO A 47 30.45 -37.31 -4.34
C PRO A 47 29.99 -38.76 -4.48
N THR A 48 30.85 -39.60 -5.07
CA THR A 48 30.58 -41.03 -5.30
C THR A 48 30.73 -41.89 -4.02
N GLY A 49 29.88 -41.62 -3.03
CA GLY A 49 29.48 -42.58 -2.00
C GLY A 49 30.41 -42.77 -0.81
N ILE A 50 30.93 -41.69 -0.20
CA ILE A 50 31.68 -41.75 1.07
C ILE A 50 31.32 -40.55 1.97
N ASP A 51 30.80 -40.81 3.17
CA ASP A 51 30.32 -39.78 4.11
C ASP A 51 31.40 -38.77 4.57
N HIS A 52 32.68 -39.13 4.49
CA HIS A 52 33.81 -38.23 4.79
C HIS A 52 33.96 -37.04 3.80
N LEU A 53 33.19 -36.99 2.71
CA LEU A 53 33.16 -35.81 1.84
C LEU A 53 32.27 -34.69 2.39
N THR A 54 31.22 -35.01 3.16
CA THR A 54 30.28 -34.02 3.70
C THR A 54 30.95 -33.00 4.63
N GLU A 55 31.81 -33.48 5.55
CA GLU A 55 32.60 -32.61 6.44
C GLU A 55 33.53 -31.66 5.64
N VAL A 56 34.07 -32.13 4.52
CA VAL A 56 34.96 -31.33 3.66
C VAL A 56 34.17 -30.26 2.90
N ILE A 57 32.99 -30.61 2.37
CA ILE A 57 32.11 -29.70 1.63
C ILE A 57 31.52 -28.63 2.57
N PHE A 58 31.01 -29.02 3.74
CA PHE A 58 30.51 -28.07 4.74
C PHE A 58 31.61 -27.12 5.20
N LYS A 59 32.85 -27.61 5.36
CA LYS A 59 33.99 -26.73 5.63
C LYS A 59 34.27 -25.76 4.47
N ARG A 60 34.02 -26.11 3.21
CA ARG A 60 34.13 -25.15 2.08
C ARG A 60 33.03 -24.09 2.09
N ILE A 61 31.82 -24.44 2.52
CA ILE A 61 30.74 -23.47 2.74
C ILE A 61 31.13 -22.52 3.89
N GLU A 62 31.73 -23.04 4.96
CA GLU A 62 32.20 -22.24 6.10
C GLU A 62 33.41 -21.34 5.77
N GLU A 63 34.33 -21.80 4.92
CA GLU A 63 35.50 -21.05 4.41
C GLU A 63 35.14 -19.98 3.36
N SER A 64 33.94 -20.02 2.76
CA SER A 64 33.52 -19.11 1.68
C SER A 64 32.85 -17.83 2.20
N LYS A 65 33.00 -16.72 1.46
CA LYS A 65 32.36 -15.42 1.78
C LYS A 65 31.03 -15.22 1.05
N ILE A 66 30.85 -15.87 -0.09
CA ILE A 66 29.61 -15.86 -0.89
C ILE A 66 29.24 -17.30 -1.26
N ALA A 67 27.95 -17.63 -1.25
CA ALA A 67 27.42 -18.82 -1.91
C ALA A 67 26.50 -18.42 -3.08
N ILE A 68 26.68 -19.06 -4.23
CA ILE A 68 25.77 -18.98 -5.37
C ILE A 68 24.93 -20.25 -5.37
N VAL A 69 23.61 -20.10 -5.31
CA VAL A 69 22.65 -21.22 -5.22
C VAL A 69 21.90 -21.32 -6.55
N VAL A 70 22.23 -22.32 -7.37
CA VAL A 70 21.69 -22.48 -8.72
C VAL A 70 20.54 -23.48 -8.73
N PHE A 71 19.34 -22.97 -8.43
CA PHE A 71 18.09 -23.72 -8.50
C PHE A 71 17.74 -24.06 -9.97
N SER A 72 17.76 -25.34 -10.30
CA SER A 72 17.23 -25.88 -11.56
C SER A 72 15.97 -26.71 -11.31
N SER A 73 15.24 -27.08 -12.36
CA SER A 73 14.07 -27.99 -12.26
C SER A 73 14.38 -29.41 -11.77
N LYS A 74 15.68 -29.73 -11.56
CA LYS A 74 16.16 -30.99 -10.96
C LYS A 74 16.83 -30.80 -9.59
N TYR A 75 16.86 -29.59 -9.05
CA TYR A 75 17.59 -29.27 -7.83
C TYR A 75 17.18 -30.14 -6.63
N THR A 76 15.87 -30.31 -6.44
CA THR A 76 15.28 -31.15 -5.38
C THR A 76 15.41 -32.66 -5.63
N GLU A 77 16.01 -33.10 -6.74
CA GLU A 77 16.32 -34.52 -6.97
C GLU A 77 17.59 -34.97 -6.22
N SER A 78 18.46 -34.04 -5.80
CA SER A 78 19.76 -34.36 -5.18
C SER A 78 19.77 -34.02 -3.68
N ARG A 79 19.90 -35.06 -2.85
CA ARG A 79 20.01 -34.94 -1.39
C ARG A 79 21.16 -34.04 -0.97
N TRP A 80 22.31 -34.14 -1.65
CA TRP A 80 23.50 -33.35 -1.34
C TRP A 80 23.24 -31.86 -1.51
N CYS A 81 22.57 -31.45 -2.59
CA CYS A 81 22.22 -30.04 -2.80
C CYS A 81 21.30 -29.50 -1.69
N LEU A 82 20.39 -30.32 -1.15
CA LEU A 82 19.49 -29.95 -0.06
C LEU A 82 20.20 -29.88 1.31
N GLU A 83 21.14 -30.78 1.59
CA GLU A 83 21.95 -30.72 2.82
C GLU A 83 22.94 -29.54 2.80
N GLU A 84 23.56 -29.25 1.65
CA GLU A 84 24.31 -28.02 1.43
C GLU A 84 23.44 -26.77 1.61
N LEU A 85 22.19 -26.77 1.11
CA LEU A 85 21.29 -25.62 1.22
C LEU A 85 20.95 -25.29 2.67
N VAL A 86 20.71 -26.31 3.50
CA VAL A 86 20.53 -26.13 4.96
C VAL A 86 21.78 -25.51 5.56
N LYS A 87 22.98 -25.99 5.20
CA LYS A 87 24.24 -25.42 5.70
C LYS A 87 24.47 -23.97 5.22
N ILE A 88 24.05 -23.64 4.00
CA ILE A 88 24.09 -22.27 3.47
C ILE A 88 23.08 -21.37 4.19
N LYS A 89 21.90 -21.89 4.58
CA LYS A 89 20.92 -21.18 5.43
C LYS A 89 21.53 -20.82 6.78
N GLU A 90 22.05 -21.80 7.53
CA GLU A 90 22.70 -21.56 8.83
C GLU A 90 23.70 -20.40 8.74
N ARG A 91 24.61 -20.46 7.75
CA ARG A 91 25.69 -19.48 7.57
C ARG A 91 25.19 -18.10 7.12
N LYS A 92 24.06 -18.04 6.42
CA LYS A 92 23.38 -16.79 6.03
C LYS A 92 22.65 -16.15 7.22
N GLU A 93 21.99 -16.95 8.06
CA GLU A 93 21.33 -16.49 9.29
C GLU A 93 22.34 -16.06 10.36
N GLU A 94 23.50 -16.71 10.43
CA GLU A 94 24.67 -16.25 11.20
C GLU A 94 25.27 -14.91 10.71
N GLY A 95 24.85 -14.40 9.54
CA GLY A 95 25.40 -13.20 8.91
C GLY A 95 26.79 -13.37 8.26
N LYS A 96 27.37 -14.59 8.30
CA LYS A 96 28.78 -14.86 7.93
C LYS A 96 28.96 -15.28 6.47
N LEU A 97 27.88 -15.43 5.71
CA LEU A 97 27.88 -15.84 4.30
C LEU A 97 26.86 -15.00 3.53
N SER A 98 27.29 -14.30 2.48
CA SER A 98 26.35 -13.70 1.52
C SER A 98 25.82 -14.77 0.56
N VAL A 99 24.61 -14.63 0.04
CA VAL A 99 24.00 -15.63 -0.86
C VAL A 99 23.37 -14.96 -2.07
N ILE A 100 23.63 -15.52 -3.25
CA ILE A 100 23.09 -15.08 -4.54
C ILE A 100 22.28 -16.26 -5.15
N PRO A 101 20.94 -16.22 -5.09
CA PRO A 101 20.09 -17.19 -5.77
C PRO A 101 20.14 -17.02 -7.30
N ILE A 102 20.12 -18.14 -8.03
CA ILE A 102 19.99 -18.18 -9.48
C ILE A 102 18.99 -19.26 -9.87
N PHE A 103 17.84 -18.84 -10.40
CA PHE A 103 16.78 -19.71 -10.90
C PHE A 103 17.03 -20.04 -12.37
N TYR A 104 17.69 -21.16 -12.63
CA TYR A 104 18.23 -21.57 -13.93
C TYR A 104 17.32 -22.56 -14.68
N LYS A 105 16.71 -22.06 -15.75
CA LYS A 105 15.83 -22.75 -16.70
C LYS A 105 14.62 -23.42 -16.04
N VAL A 106 14.16 -22.77 -14.97
CA VAL A 106 12.93 -23.02 -14.22
C VAL A 106 11.82 -22.15 -14.84
N ASP A 107 10.67 -22.74 -15.17
CA ASP A 107 9.54 -22.00 -15.76
C ASP A 107 8.65 -21.39 -14.68
N THR A 108 8.95 -20.13 -14.35
CA THR A 108 8.27 -19.33 -13.32
C THR A 108 8.28 -19.97 -11.92
N SER A 109 7.74 -19.25 -10.95
CA SER A 109 7.88 -19.62 -9.54
C SER A 109 7.08 -20.86 -9.13
N SER A 110 6.17 -21.35 -9.98
CA SER A 110 5.39 -22.59 -9.76
C SER A 110 6.23 -23.86 -9.63
N GLU A 111 7.46 -23.89 -10.18
CA GLU A 111 8.36 -25.05 -10.03
C GLU A 111 9.16 -25.03 -8.71
N LEU A 112 9.11 -23.95 -7.90
CA LEU A 112 9.91 -23.81 -6.65
C LEU A 112 9.23 -23.13 -5.45
N GLN A 113 8.14 -22.36 -5.61
CA GLN A 113 7.40 -21.78 -4.47
C GLN A 113 6.57 -22.85 -3.76
N GLY A 114 6.73 -22.96 -2.44
CA GLY A 114 6.00 -23.86 -1.53
C GLY A 114 4.49 -23.65 -1.39
N GLY A 115 3.78 -23.20 -2.44
CA GLY A 115 2.32 -23.10 -2.50
C GLY A 115 1.64 -24.45 -2.64
N SER A 116 1.83 -25.33 -1.64
CA SER A 116 1.40 -26.75 -1.56
C SER A 116 1.89 -27.70 -2.68
N GLY A 117 2.82 -27.26 -3.54
CA GLY A 117 3.21 -27.97 -4.77
C GLY A 117 4.67 -28.46 -4.89
N VAL A 118 5.58 -28.17 -3.95
CA VAL A 118 6.98 -28.63 -4.07
C VAL A 118 7.07 -30.15 -3.84
N ASN A 119 7.25 -30.88 -4.94
CA ASN A 119 7.18 -32.33 -4.94
C ASN A 119 8.47 -33.01 -4.44
N LEU A 120 8.57 -33.15 -3.11
CA LEU A 120 9.25 -34.30 -2.49
C LEU A 120 8.53 -35.64 -2.79
N LEU A 121 7.48 -35.63 -3.64
CA LEU A 121 6.90 -36.83 -4.27
C LEU A 121 7.81 -37.50 -5.31
N ASN A 122 8.96 -36.92 -5.66
CA ASN A 122 10.03 -37.65 -6.36
C ASN A 122 10.29 -38.98 -5.62
N PRO A 123 10.21 -40.16 -6.29
CA PRO A 123 10.48 -41.45 -5.65
C PRO A 123 11.76 -41.50 -4.82
N ALA A 124 12.82 -40.77 -5.20
CA ALA A 124 14.09 -40.73 -4.48
C ALA A 124 14.04 -40.09 -3.07
N MET A 125 12.98 -39.33 -2.74
CA MET A 125 12.84 -38.63 -1.46
C MET A 125 11.84 -39.27 -0.50
N ARG A 126 11.20 -40.39 -0.90
CA ARG A 126 10.15 -41.05 -0.10
C ARG A 126 10.66 -41.86 1.09
N ASP A 127 11.97 -42.12 1.14
CA ASP A 127 12.60 -42.93 2.18
C ASP A 127 13.02 -42.09 3.42
N PHE A 128 12.79 -40.77 3.41
CA PHE A 128 13.15 -39.85 4.49
C PHE A 128 11.96 -39.49 5.40
N GLY A 129 12.24 -39.31 6.70
CA GLY A 129 11.23 -38.97 7.69
C GLY A 129 10.71 -37.52 7.57
N PRO A 130 9.49 -37.23 8.06
CA PRO A 130 8.81 -35.94 7.88
C PRO A 130 9.59 -34.75 8.46
N GLU A 131 10.37 -34.96 9.52
CA GLU A 131 11.21 -33.93 10.14
C GLU A 131 12.31 -33.45 9.17
N GLN A 132 13.00 -34.37 8.48
CA GLN A 132 14.03 -34.04 7.50
C GLN A 132 13.45 -33.34 6.26
N LEU A 133 12.28 -33.81 5.80
CA LEU A 133 11.55 -33.18 4.69
C LEU A 133 11.12 -31.75 5.06
N ASN A 134 10.74 -31.49 6.32
CA ASN A 134 10.42 -30.15 6.80
C ASN A 134 11.65 -29.23 6.80
N ILE A 135 12.80 -29.70 7.30
CA ILE A 135 14.07 -28.94 7.32
C ILE A 135 14.50 -28.55 5.90
N TRP A 136 14.40 -29.46 4.93
CA TRP A 136 14.71 -29.15 3.52
C TRP A 136 13.72 -28.18 2.89
N ASN A 137 12.41 -28.32 3.14
CA ASN A 137 11.41 -27.35 2.68
C ASN A 137 11.65 -25.96 3.25
N GLU A 138 11.96 -25.86 4.56
CA GLU A 138 12.23 -24.58 5.23
C GLU A 138 13.48 -23.87 4.66
N ALA A 139 14.48 -24.62 4.20
CA ALA A 139 15.63 -24.07 3.48
C ALA A 139 15.29 -23.65 2.04
N LEU A 140 14.45 -24.42 1.33
CA LEU A 140 13.96 -24.09 -0.01
C LEU A 140 13.07 -22.83 -0.01
N ASP A 141 12.14 -22.70 0.93
CA ASP A 141 11.27 -21.53 1.07
C ASP A 141 12.09 -20.28 1.45
N PHE A 142 13.06 -20.41 2.37
CA PHE A 142 13.96 -19.32 2.79
C PHE A 142 14.74 -18.70 1.62
N PHE A 143 15.26 -19.54 0.70
CA PHE A 143 16.04 -19.05 -0.44
C PHE A 143 15.22 -18.78 -1.71
N SER A 144 14.09 -19.44 -1.92
CA SER A 144 13.19 -19.14 -3.05
C SER A 144 12.44 -17.81 -2.89
N CYS A 145 12.30 -17.31 -1.66
CA CYS A 145 11.78 -15.97 -1.37
C CYS A 145 12.86 -14.86 -1.43
N MET A 146 14.13 -15.20 -1.67
CA MET A 146 15.24 -14.25 -1.69
C MET A 146 15.47 -13.69 -3.10
N MET A 147 15.80 -12.41 -3.24
CA MET A 147 16.02 -11.78 -4.55
C MET A 147 17.22 -12.43 -5.27
N GLY A 148 17.05 -12.77 -6.55
CA GLY A 148 18.07 -13.48 -7.33
C GLY A 148 17.84 -13.42 -8.84
N TYR A 149 18.75 -14.04 -9.61
CA TYR A 149 18.73 -14.00 -11.08
C TYR A 149 17.79 -15.05 -11.65
N HIS A 150 16.87 -14.67 -12.55
CA HIS A 150 15.96 -15.61 -13.24
C HIS A 150 16.36 -15.80 -14.71
N LEU A 151 16.88 -16.98 -15.05
CA LEU A 151 17.29 -17.37 -16.41
C LEU A 151 16.26 -18.37 -16.97
N ARG A 152 15.26 -17.90 -17.73
CA ARG A 152 14.17 -18.75 -18.27
C ARG A 152 14.67 -19.66 -19.41
N LYS A 153 13.87 -20.68 -19.82
CA LYS A 153 14.30 -21.73 -20.77
C LYS A 153 14.80 -21.20 -22.14
N ASN A 154 14.32 -20.04 -22.58
CA ASN A 154 14.73 -19.39 -23.84
C ASN A 154 15.93 -18.42 -23.70
N CYS A 155 16.52 -18.26 -22.50
CA CYS A 155 17.59 -17.32 -22.25
C CYS A 155 18.95 -17.80 -22.78
N ILE A 156 19.77 -16.87 -23.29
CA ILE A 156 21.15 -17.14 -23.74
C ILE A 156 22.10 -16.94 -22.55
N ASP A 157 22.57 -18.05 -21.96
CA ASP A 157 23.38 -18.11 -20.74
C ASP A 157 24.54 -17.09 -20.68
N SER A 158 25.25 -16.90 -21.79
CA SER A 158 26.40 -15.99 -21.88
C SER A 158 26.07 -14.50 -21.70
N LYS A 159 24.80 -14.10 -21.79
CA LYS A 159 24.37 -12.72 -21.50
C LYS A 159 24.29 -12.41 -20.00
N PHE A 160 24.07 -13.42 -19.15
CA PHE A 160 23.80 -13.24 -17.72
C PHE A 160 25.07 -13.35 -16.88
N ILE A 161 26.01 -14.19 -17.31
CA ILE A 161 27.29 -14.44 -16.62
C ILE A 161 28.05 -13.13 -16.27
N PRO A 162 28.18 -12.12 -17.15
CA PRO A 162 28.87 -10.87 -16.81
C PRO A 162 28.28 -10.14 -15.59
N GLY A 163 26.95 -10.00 -15.52
CA GLY A 163 26.28 -9.30 -14.42
C GLY A 163 26.34 -10.07 -13.09
N ILE A 164 26.34 -11.40 -13.13
CA ILE A 164 26.54 -12.24 -11.94
C ILE A 164 27.98 -12.11 -11.41
N VAL A 165 28.97 -12.08 -12.32
CA VAL A 165 30.38 -11.86 -11.94
C VAL A 165 30.59 -10.46 -11.37
N GLU A 166 29.92 -9.44 -11.91
CA GLU A 166 29.95 -8.08 -11.39
C GLU A 166 29.36 -7.98 -9.97
N GLU A 167 28.19 -8.57 -9.69
CA GLU A 167 27.64 -8.56 -8.33
C GLU A 167 28.50 -9.36 -7.34
N VAL A 168 29.10 -10.49 -7.76
CA VAL A 168 30.07 -11.22 -6.93
C VAL A 168 31.28 -10.32 -6.58
N MET A 169 31.82 -9.58 -7.55
CA MET A 169 32.94 -8.65 -7.31
C MET A 169 32.54 -7.48 -6.41
N ASN A 170 31.33 -6.92 -6.60
CA ASN A 170 30.79 -5.85 -5.75
C ASN A 170 30.57 -6.34 -4.31
N SER A 171 29.97 -7.52 -4.14
CA SER A 171 29.77 -8.15 -2.83
C SER A 171 31.10 -8.49 -2.13
N LEU A 172 32.10 -9.06 -2.81
CA LEU A 172 33.43 -9.27 -2.23
C LEU A 172 34.11 -7.95 -1.83
N THR A 173 33.91 -6.88 -2.62
CA THR A 173 34.44 -5.54 -2.31
C THR A 173 33.75 -4.89 -1.11
N ARG A 174 32.42 -5.08 -0.96
CA ARG A 174 31.65 -4.65 0.23
C ARG A 174 32.13 -5.38 1.48
N ILE A 175 32.23 -6.72 1.43
CA ILE A 175 32.68 -7.54 2.57
C ILE A 175 34.10 -7.18 3.00
N SER A 176 35.03 -7.03 2.06
CA SER A 176 36.43 -6.68 2.37
C SER A 176 36.58 -5.27 2.98
N LYS A 177 35.62 -4.37 2.77
CA LYS A 177 35.59 -3.05 3.44
C LYS A 177 35.03 -3.13 4.86
N ALA A 178 34.01 -3.96 5.08
CA ALA A 178 33.45 -4.19 6.41
C ALA A 178 34.48 -4.84 7.35
N GLU A 179 35.19 -5.87 6.86
CA GLU A 179 36.30 -6.51 7.60
C GLU A 179 37.40 -5.51 7.97
N GLN A 180 37.74 -4.57 7.07
CA GLN A 180 38.72 -3.51 7.37
C GLN A 180 38.22 -2.49 8.39
N THR A 181 36.92 -2.15 8.41
CA THR A 181 36.37 -1.28 9.46
C THR A 181 36.30 -1.98 10.82
N ASP A 182 36.02 -3.28 10.84
CA ASP A 182 35.96 -4.06 12.07
C ASP A 182 37.36 -4.29 12.65
N GLU A 183 38.37 -4.63 11.84
CA GLU A 183 39.78 -4.68 12.28
C GLU A 183 40.28 -3.31 12.77
N LEU A 184 39.89 -2.22 12.11
CA LEU A 184 40.24 -0.86 12.55
C LEU A 184 39.56 -0.49 13.87
N TYR A 185 38.31 -0.93 14.09
CA TYR A 185 37.59 -0.71 15.34
C TYR A 185 38.17 -1.56 16.47
N ASP A 186 38.46 -2.84 16.23
CA ASP A 186 38.93 -3.74 17.30
C ASP A 186 40.37 -3.49 17.74
N SER A 187 41.19 -2.89 16.85
CA SER A 187 42.55 -2.42 17.17
C SER A 187 42.60 -1.09 17.95
N LEU A 188 41.46 -0.43 18.18
CA LEU A 188 41.35 0.69 19.12
C LEU A 188 41.50 0.21 20.57
N SER A 189 42.17 1.01 21.40
CA SER A 189 42.13 0.81 22.86
C SER A 189 40.73 1.11 23.42
N GLU A 190 40.39 0.58 24.60
CA GLU A 190 39.10 0.81 25.26
C GLU A 190 38.72 2.31 25.32
N GLN A 191 39.68 3.17 25.70
CA GLN A 191 39.47 4.63 25.77
C GLN A 191 39.19 5.29 24.40
N GLN A 192 39.56 4.65 23.30
CA GLN A 192 39.24 5.09 21.94
C GLN A 192 37.91 4.51 21.45
N LYS A 193 37.55 3.27 21.85
CA LYS A 193 36.21 2.70 21.63
C LYS A 193 35.13 3.53 22.35
N ASP A 194 35.39 3.94 23.59
CA ASP A 194 34.55 4.87 24.35
C ASP A 194 34.34 6.21 23.62
N ALA A 195 35.41 6.80 23.08
CA ALA A 195 35.31 8.07 22.34
C ALA A 195 34.45 7.97 21.06
N VAL A 196 34.48 6.83 20.35
CA VAL A 196 33.58 6.58 19.22
C VAL A 196 32.13 6.40 19.69
N MET A 197 31.92 5.69 20.82
CA MET A 197 30.61 5.49 21.44
C MET A 197 29.99 6.78 22.02
N ASP A 198 30.78 7.76 22.47
CA ASP A 198 30.26 9.06 22.89
C ASP A 198 30.00 9.99 21.70
N SER A 199 30.83 9.93 20.64
CA SER A 199 30.54 10.67 19.41
C SER A 199 29.22 10.27 18.75
N SER A 200 28.76 9.04 18.97
CA SER A 200 27.49 8.48 18.48
C SER A 200 26.32 8.61 19.47
N LYS A 201 26.53 9.23 20.65
CA LYS A 201 25.44 9.63 21.59
C LYS A 201 25.05 11.09 21.50
N SER A 202 25.72 11.90 20.67
CA SER A 202 25.50 13.35 20.56
C SER A 202 24.21 13.76 19.81
N GLU A 203 23.24 12.86 19.66
CA GLU A 203 21.87 13.15 19.19
C GLU A 203 20.82 12.43 20.06
N ARG A 204 20.54 12.97 21.27
CA ARG A 204 19.26 12.90 22.03
C ARG A 204 19.46 13.32 23.49
N VAL A 205 19.23 14.60 23.79
CA VAL A 205 18.78 15.05 25.13
C VAL A 205 17.81 16.21 24.95
N ASP A 206 16.51 15.94 24.98
CA ASP A 206 15.57 16.87 25.61
C ASP A 206 15.81 16.73 27.12
N GLY A 207 16.14 17.83 27.78
CA GLY A 207 16.55 17.82 29.19
C GLY A 207 15.43 18.25 30.14
N GLU A 208 15.54 17.87 31.41
CA GLU A 208 14.83 18.57 32.47
C GLU A 208 15.59 18.53 33.82
N SER A 209 15.31 19.51 34.67
CA SER A 209 15.74 19.72 36.07
C SER A 209 17.18 20.23 36.37
N ASP A 210 17.17 21.32 37.14
CA ASP A 210 18.03 21.66 38.28
C ASP A 210 19.55 21.85 38.07
N GLY A 211 19.91 23.04 37.58
CA GLY A 211 21.28 23.55 37.63
C GLY A 211 21.66 24.20 38.98
N ILE A 212 22.95 24.54 39.13
CA ILE A 212 23.47 25.45 40.17
C ILE A 212 24.56 26.37 39.57
N LEU A 213 24.61 27.59 40.11
CA LEU A 213 25.49 28.72 39.80
C LEU A 213 27.00 28.39 39.62
N GLY A 214 27.68 29.00 38.64
CA GLY A 214 29.12 28.77 38.40
C GLY A 214 29.83 29.68 37.36
N ASP A 215 29.81 31.00 37.54
CA ASP A 215 30.56 31.95 36.70
C ASP A 215 32.09 31.90 36.95
N ALA A 216 32.91 31.78 35.90
CA ALA A 216 34.32 32.22 35.89
C ALA A 216 34.87 32.44 34.46
N LYS A 217 35.64 33.52 34.27
CA LYS A 217 36.31 33.90 33.00
C LYS A 217 37.82 33.69 33.09
N SER A 218 38.47 33.38 31.96
CA SER A 218 39.74 34.00 31.45
C SER A 218 40.23 33.19 30.24
N ASP A 219 40.36 33.75 29.04
CA ASP A 219 41.37 34.70 28.54
C ASP A 219 42.73 34.06 28.16
N VAL A 220 43.11 34.19 26.88
CA VAL A 220 44.44 34.57 26.31
C VAL A 220 44.58 34.04 24.86
N ASN A 221 45.36 34.76 24.05
CA ASN A 221 45.42 34.64 22.57
C ASN A 221 46.89 34.31 22.10
N PRO A 222 47.36 34.48 20.84
CA PRO A 222 47.79 33.33 20.02
C PRO A 222 49.25 33.41 19.45
N LYS A 223 49.51 32.63 18.38
CA LYS A 223 50.72 32.54 17.51
C LYS A 223 51.87 31.64 18.04
N GLU A 224 52.98 31.29 17.34
CA GLU A 224 53.64 31.56 16.02
C GLU A 224 54.19 30.18 15.45
N VAL A 225 54.60 29.91 14.18
CA VAL A 225 54.79 30.64 12.89
C VAL A 225 54.77 29.65 11.68
N ASP A 226 54.96 30.15 10.44
CA ASP A 226 54.98 29.45 9.12
C ASP A 226 55.98 28.29 8.88
N ASN A 227 55.74 27.51 7.81
CA ASN A 227 56.63 27.11 6.67
C ASN A 227 56.15 25.77 6.02
N PHE A 228 56.42 25.38 4.75
CA PHE A 228 57.38 25.79 3.71
C PHE A 228 56.75 25.71 2.28
N LEU A 229 57.47 26.18 1.24
CA LEU A 229 57.09 26.17 -0.20
C LEU A 229 57.96 25.21 -1.05
N GLY A 230 57.44 24.76 -2.21
CA GLY A 230 58.16 24.03 -3.28
C GLY A 230 57.65 22.60 -3.52
N GLU A 231 57.69 21.99 -4.71
CA GLU A 231 58.18 22.41 -6.05
C GLU A 231 57.19 21.94 -7.17
N ALA A 232 57.52 22.10 -8.47
CA ALA A 232 56.56 21.87 -9.56
C ALA A 232 57.17 21.36 -10.91
N THR A 233 56.36 20.60 -11.68
CA THR A 233 56.38 20.42 -13.16
C THR A 233 57.59 19.72 -13.82
N PRO A 234 57.64 19.42 -15.15
CA PRO A 234 56.62 19.47 -16.24
C PRO A 234 56.59 18.19 -17.18
N ILE A 235 56.01 18.35 -18.40
CA ILE A 235 56.21 17.63 -19.70
C ILE A 235 55.67 16.18 -19.84
N ILE A 236 55.17 15.66 -20.99
CA ILE A 236 55.06 16.07 -22.43
C ILE A 236 53.59 15.77 -22.88
N GLN A 237 52.73 16.70 -23.32
CA GLN A 237 52.57 17.32 -24.66
C GLN A 237 52.21 16.37 -25.83
N ASP A 238 51.03 16.55 -26.46
CA ASP A 238 50.93 16.48 -27.94
C ASP A 238 49.66 17.21 -28.47
N SER A 239 49.62 17.53 -29.77
CA SER A 239 48.66 18.51 -30.34
C SER A 239 48.28 18.28 -31.81
N VAL A 240 47.03 18.59 -32.20
CA VAL A 240 46.63 18.89 -33.60
C VAL A 240 45.54 19.98 -33.64
N GLU A 241 45.64 20.93 -34.58
CA GLU A 241 44.68 22.03 -34.80
C GLU A 241 43.59 21.65 -35.86
N TYR A 242 42.57 22.51 -36.08
CA TYR A 242 42.46 23.32 -37.33
C TYR A 242 41.28 24.32 -37.35
N LYS A 243 41.63 25.61 -37.55
CA LYS A 243 40.99 26.73 -38.34
C LYS A 243 39.45 26.80 -38.52
N GLY A 244 38.81 27.98 -38.52
CA GLY A 244 39.29 29.39 -38.50
C GLY A 244 38.15 30.40 -38.20
N ALA A 245 38.45 31.69 -37.92
CA ALA A 245 38.42 32.81 -38.89
C ALA A 245 37.03 33.02 -39.55
N ASN A 246 36.32 34.16 -39.51
CA ASN A 246 36.65 35.59 -39.28
C ASN A 246 35.34 36.41 -39.06
N SER A 247 35.26 37.72 -38.75
CA SER A 247 36.08 38.71 -37.99
C SER A 247 35.48 40.13 -38.13
N VAL A 248 35.62 41.05 -37.16
CA VAL A 248 35.44 42.54 -37.30
C VAL A 248 33.95 42.99 -37.50
N ASN A 249 33.42 44.14 -37.03
CA ASN A 249 34.00 45.43 -36.59
C ASN A 249 33.30 46.09 -35.36
N GLU A 250 33.86 47.21 -34.86
CA GLU A 250 33.29 48.09 -33.82
C GLU A 250 32.17 49.04 -34.32
N GLU A 251 31.30 49.53 -33.42
CA GLU A 251 31.31 50.97 -33.04
C GLU A 251 30.51 51.31 -31.76
N LYS A 252 30.65 52.54 -31.26
CA LYS A 252 30.16 53.01 -29.94
C LYS A 252 28.97 53.97 -30.08
N LYS A 253 27.97 53.87 -29.18
CA LYS A 253 27.20 55.05 -28.72
C LYS A 253 26.57 54.85 -27.33
N LYS A 254 26.61 55.90 -26.50
CA LYS A 254 25.97 55.92 -25.18
C LYS A 254 24.49 56.29 -25.31
N GLY A 255 23.62 55.50 -24.70
CA GLY A 255 22.22 55.82 -24.38
C GLY A 255 21.94 55.57 -22.90
N LYS A 256 20.88 56.17 -22.34
CA LYS A 256 20.57 56.14 -20.90
C LYS A 256 19.09 55.76 -20.70
N VAL A 257 18.77 55.14 -19.56
CA VAL A 257 17.41 54.69 -19.14
C VAL A 257 16.98 53.39 -19.89
N SER A 258 16.34 52.39 -19.28
CA SER A 258 15.83 52.23 -17.90
C SER A 258 16.29 50.91 -17.24
N LYS A 259 16.08 50.76 -15.94
CA LYS A 259 16.08 49.42 -15.29
C LYS A 259 14.76 48.71 -15.60
N SER A 260 14.84 47.46 -16.03
CA SER A 260 13.74 46.49 -15.97
C SER A 260 14.31 45.16 -15.46
N SER A 261 13.59 44.48 -14.58
CA SER A 261 14.05 43.25 -13.93
C SER A 261 13.64 42.03 -14.75
N THR A 262 14.62 41.37 -15.37
CA THR A 262 14.40 40.05 -15.98
C THR A 262 14.11 39.03 -14.87
N MET A 263 12.88 38.50 -14.82
CA MET A 263 12.58 37.35 -13.98
C MET A 263 13.34 36.14 -14.51
N VAL A 264 13.99 35.38 -13.63
CA VAL A 264 14.54 34.07 -13.99
C VAL A 264 13.37 33.11 -14.10
N THR A 265 12.93 32.85 -15.34
CA THR A 265 12.01 31.74 -15.62
C THR A 265 12.75 30.43 -15.37
N SER A 266 12.26 29.62 -14.44
CA SER A 266 12.76 28.28 -14.21
C SER A 266 12.32 27.37 -15.36
N ASP A 267 13.19 27.20 -16.36
CA ASP A 267 13.00 26.24 -17.43
C ASP A 267 12.95 24.81 -16.86
N LYS A 268 11.74 24.32 -16.59
CA LYS A 268 11.49 22.88 -16.47
C LYS A 268 11.93 22.25 -17.79
N ARG A 269 12.95 21.39 -17.73
CA ARG A 269 13.36 20.56 -18.88
C ARG A 269 12.12 19.84 -19.43
N PRO A 270 11.97 19.70 -20.76
CA PRO A 270 10.88 18.92 -21.32
C PRO A 270 10.95 17.49 -20.79
N SER A 271 9.79 16.88 -20.51
CA SER A 271 9.78 15.48 -20.08
C SER A 271 10.36 14.61 -21.20
N GLU A 272 11.30 13.73 -20.84
CA GLU A 272 11.92 12.84 -21.82
C GLU A 272 10.89 11.90 -22.45
N HIS A 273 9.86 11.52 -21.70
CA HIS A 273 8.83 10.55 -22.07
C HIS A 273 7.46 11.24 -22.17
N ASN A 274 6.56 10.67 -23.00
CA ASN A 274 5.19 11.14 -23.15
C ASN A 274 4.18 10.11 -22.63
N VAL A 275 4.46 8.83 -22.88
CA VAL A 275 3.58 7.70 -22.59
C VAL A 275 4.32 6.68 -21.72
N PHE A 276 3.70 6.24 -20.62
CA PHE A 276 4.09 5.06 -19.84
C PHE A 276 3.17 3.89 -20.21
N ILE A 277 3.67 2.65 -20.25
CA ILE A 277 2.84 1.45 -20.46
C ILE A 277 3.01 0.50 -19.27
N ASN A 278 1.92 0.27 -18.51
CA ASN A 278 1.86 -0.74 -17.45
C ASN A 278 1.11 -1.98 -17.95
N PHE A 279 1.77 -3.13 -17.91
CA PHE A 279 1.28 -4.39 -18.45
C PHE A 279 2.04 -5.57 -17.84
N ARG A 280 1.50 -6.77 -17.98
CA ARG A 280 2.13 -8.02 -17.55
C ARG A 280 2.99 -8.60 -18.68
N ARG A 281 4.33 -8.63 -18.54
CA ARG A 281 5.27 -9.10 -19.58
C ARG A 281 4.93 -10.51 -20.07
N THR A 282 4.59 -11.44 -19.16
CA THR A 282 4.27 -12.85 -19.49
C THR A 282 3.06 -13.04 -20.41
N ASP A 283 2.12 -12.09 -20.46
CA ASP A 283 0.86 -12.25 -21.19
C ASP A 283 0.88 -11.62 -22.60
N LEU A 284 1.89 -10.79 -22.90
CA LEU A 284 1.77 -9.71 -23.89
C LEU A 284 3.05 -9.37 -24.68
N HIS A 285 4.22 -9.82 -24.23
CA HIS A 285 5.52 -9.31 -24.69
C HIS A 285 5.92 -9.71 -26.11
N GLU A 286 5.46 -10.85 -26.65
CA GLU A 286 5.83 -11.31 -28.00
C GLU A 286 4.69 -11.08 -29.01
N GLY A 287 4.05 -9.90 -28.94
CA GLY A 287 2.85 -9.61 -29.74
C GLY A 287 2.30 -8.19 -29.60
N PHE A 288 1.18 -8.03 -28.91
CA PHE A 288 0.36 -6.81 -28.91
C PHE A 288 1.12 -5.54 -28.50
N VAL A 289 1.98 -5.62 -27.47
CA VAL A 289 2.67 -4.44 -26.92
C VAL A 289 3.72 -3.89 -27.87
N ASP A 290 4.48 -4.74 -28.56
CA ASP A 290 5.48 -4.31 -29.54
C ASP A 290 4.85 -3.53 -30.69
N HIS A 291 3.71 -4.03 -31.22
CA HIS A 291 2.96 -3.34 -32.27
C HIS A 291 2.38 -2.00 -31.78
N LEU A 292 1.90 -1.93 -30.54
CA LEU A 292 1.43 -0.69 -29.93
C LEU A 292 2.57 0.34 -29.77
N VAL A 293 3.71 -0.10 -29.27
CA VAL A 293 4.93 0.70 -29.11
C VAL A 293 5.44 1.21 -30.46
N GLU A 294 5.48 0.36 -31.48
CA GLU A 294 5.93 0.72 -32.82
C GLU A 294 4.98 1.75 -33.46
N ALA A 295 3.67 1.59 -33.29
CA ALA A 295 2.67 2.55 -33.76
C ALA A 295 2.79 3.91 -33.05
N LEU A 296 2.96 3.93 -31.73
CA LEU A 296 3.16 5.16 -30.94
C LEU A 296 4.47 5.88 -31.30
N LYS A 297 5.56 5.13 -31.52
CA LYS A 297 6.84 5.69 -31.99
C LYS A 297 6.75 6.23 -33.43
N LYS A 298 6.01 5.55 -34.32
CA LYS A 298 5.73 6.02 -35.70
C LYS A 298 4.99 7.35 -35.77
N VAL A 299 4.18 7.69 -34.76
CA VAL A 299 3.51 9.00 -34.65
C VAL A 299 4.30 10.04 -33.82
N GLY A 300 5.56 9.75 -33.49
CA GLY A 300 6.50 10.70 -32.88
C GLY A 300 6.41 10.82 -31.35
N LEU A 301 5.73 9.89 -30.67
CA LEU A 301 5.64 9.88 -29.21
C LEU A 301 6.80 9.08 -28.60
N ASN A 302 7.45 9.62 -27.56
CA ASN A 302 8.36 8.80 -26.77
C ASN A 302 7.58 7.96 -25.73
N VAL A 303 7.83 6.65 -25.75
CA VAL A 303 7.13 5.63 -24.98
C VAL A 303 8.12 4.96 -24.05
N TYR A 304 7.90 5.09 -22.75
CA TYR A 304 8.56 4.28 -21.74
C TYR A 304 7.81 2.94 -21.60
N ILE A 305 8.49 1.86 -21.92
CA ILE A 305 8.09 0.49 -21.59
C ILE A 305 8.88 0.12 -20.35
N ASP A 306 8.22 -0.42 -19.33
CA ASP A 306 8.92 -1.18 -18.31
C ASP A 306 9.11 -2.62 -18.81
N GLU A 307 10.36 -3.02 -19.06
CA GLU A 307 10.70 -4.38 -19.45
C GLU A 307 10.98 -5.31 -18.24
N ASP A 308 11.27 -4.80 -17.05
CA ASP A 308 12.03 -5.60 -16.08
C ASP A 308 11.18 -6.33 -15.02
N GLU A 309 11.10 -7.66 -15.18
CA GLU A 309 10.92 -8.59 -14.05
C GLU A 309 12.28 -8.97 -13.41
N LEU A 310 13.36 -8.21 -13.66
CA LEU A 310 14.74 -8.73 -13.64
C LEU A 310 15.82 -7.92 -12.90
N LEU A 311 15.50 -6.78 -12.25
CA LEU A 311 16.50 -5.91 -11.62
C LEU A 311 16.25 -5.66 -10.11
N PRO A 312 17.20 -6.01 -9.22
CA PRO A 312 17.19 -5.59 -7.81
C PRO A 312 17.75 -4.18 -7.59
N GLY A 313 17.28 -3.46 -6.55
CA GLY A 313 17.90 -2.24 -6.02
C GLY A 313 17.05 -0.96 -6.13
N ASP A 314 17.70 0.20 -5.94
CA ASP A 314 17.13 1.56 -5.76
C ASP A 314 16.25 2.09 -6.93
N LEU A 315 15.95 1.28 -7.95
CA LEU A 315 15.28 1.71 -9.18
C LEU A 315 13.76 1.84 -9.06
N THR A 316 13.16 1.49 -7.92
CA THR A 316 11.74 1.77 -7.63
C THR A 316 11.45 3.27 -7.67
N GLU A 317 12.33 4.12 -7.11
CA GLU A 317 12.22 5.58 -7.25
C GLU A 317 12.29 6.01 -8.71
N LEU A 318 13.19 5.41 -9.52
CA LEU A 318 13.34 5.75 -10.93
C LEU A 318 12.11 5.38 -11.76
N LEU A 319 11.50 4.21 -11.51
CA LEU A 319 10.28 3.76 -12.18
C LEU A 319 9.08 4.64 -11.80
N PHE A 320 8.90 4.95 -10.51
CA PHE A 320 7.84 5.84 -10.06
C PHE A 320 8.02 7.27 -10.59
N LYS A 321 9.25 7.79 -10.62
CA LYS A 321 9.58 9.06 -11.26
C LYS A 321 9.29 9.08 -12.76
N ARG A 322 9.44 7.94 -13.46
CA ARG A 322 9.06 7.81 -14.89
C ARG A 322 7.55 7.74 -15.13
N ILE A 323 6.76 7.35 -14.11
CA ILE A 323 5.30 7.52 -14.11
C ILE A 323 4.94 9.01 -13.90
N GLU A 324 5.57 9.68 -12.93
CA GLU A 324 5.37 11.12 -12.64
C GLU A 324 5.80 12.05 -13.81
N GLU A 325 6.87 11.69 -14.53
CA GLU A 325 7.35 12.42 -15.71
C GLU A 325 6.49 12.20 -16.97
N SER A 326 5.57 11.23 -16.96
CA SER A 326 4.73 10.88 -18.12
C SER A 326 3.43 11.69 -18.16
N ARG A 327 2.90 11.93 -19.37
CA ARG A 327 1.62 12.64 -19.57
C ARG A 327 0.42 11.70 -19.71
N VAL A 328 0.65 10.49 -20.22
CA VAL A 328 -0.37 9.44 -20.38
C VAL A 328 0.18 8.12 -19.87
N ALA A 329 -0.61 7.37 -19.10
CA ALA A 329 -0.35 5.98 -18.76
C ALA A 329 -1.35 5.06 -19.45
N ILE A 330 -0.85 4.13 -20.26
CA ILE A 330 -1.64 3.03 -20.82
C ILE A 330 -1.59 1.87 -19.83
N VAL A 331 -2.75 1.37 -19.40
CA VAL A 331 -2.86 0.24 -18.47
C VAL A 331 -3.50 -0.93 -19.19
N ILE A 332 -2.72 -1.98 -19.44
CA ILE A 332 -3.16 -3.16 -20.19
C ILE A 332 -3.50 -4.28 -19.21
N PHE A 333 -4.76 -4.39 -18.85
CA PHE A 333 -5.26 -5.51 -18.05
C PHE A 333 -5.30 -6.78 -18.90
N SER A 334 -4.61 -7.81 -18.42
CA SER A 334 -4.57 -9.17 -19.00
C SER A 334 -5.00 -10.20 -17.94
N SER A 335 -5.14 -11.47 -18.32
CA SER A 335 -5.71 -12.47 -17.39
C SER A 335 -4.87 -12.69 -16.13
N SER A 336 -3.53 -12.61 -16.21
CA SER A 336 -2.61 -12.82 -15.07
C SER A 336 -2.08 -11.52 -14.46
N TYR A 337 -2.58 -10.35 -14.88
CA TYR A 337 -2.11 -9.04 -14.42
C TYR A 337 -2.00 -8.92 -12.89
N THR A 338 -2.97 -9.49 -12.17
CA THR A 338 -3.08 -9.49 -10.71
C THR A 338 -2.19 -10.52 -10.00
N GLU A 339 -1.43 -11.36 -10.72
CA GLU A 339 -0.37 -12.22 -10.18
C GLU A 339 0.96 -11.46 -9.98
N SER A 340 1.03 -10.17 -10.35
CA SER A 340 2.26 -9.37 -10.36
C SER A 340 2.21 -8.18 -9.42
N THR A 341 2.96 -8.24 -8.32
CA THR A 341 3.16 -7.11 -7.39
C THR A 341 3.58 -5.85 -8.13
N TRP A 342 4.59 -5.94 -9.01
CA TRP A 342 5.05 -4.83 -9.85
C TRP A 342 3.93 -4.19 -10.70
N CYS A 343 3.05 -4.98 -11.33
CA CYS A 343 1.94 -4.42 -12.13
C CYS A 343 0.92 -3.67 -11.26
N LEU A 344 0.70 -4.13 -10.03
CA LEU A 344 -0.18 -3.51 -9.05
C LEU A 344 0.43 -2.26 -8.41
N ASP A 345 1.70 -2.32 -8.03
CA ASP A 345 2.43 -1.20 -7.42
C ASP A 345 2.55 -0.02 -8.40
N LYS A 346 2.89 -0.30 -9.67
CA LYS A 346 2.82 0.68 -10.76
C LYS A 346 1.39 1.20 -10.97
N LEU A 347 0.35 0.38 -10.81
CA LEU A 347 -1.05 0.81 -10.96
C LEU A 347 -1.50 1.74 -9.82
N VAL A 348 -1.07 1.47 -8.59
CA VAL A 348 -1.28 2.35 -7.43
C VAL A 348 -0.61 3.70 -7.69
N LYS A 349 0.67 3.72 -8.10
CA LYS A 349 1.37 4.98 -8.38
C LYS A 349 0.76 5.74 -9.58
N ILE A 350 0.28 5.04 -10.60
CA ILE A 350 -0.47 5.64 -11.72
C ILE A 350 -1.78 6.28 -11.23
N LYS A 351 -2.50 5.65 -10.29
CA LYS A 351 -3.71 6.24 -9.68
C LYS A 351 -3.36 7.48 -8.87
N GLU A 352 -2.34 7.42 -8.02
CA GLU A 352 -1.86 8.56 -7.21
C GLU A 352 -1.52 9.78 -8.12
N CYS A 353 -0.73 9.58 -9.18
CA CYS A 353 -0.37 10.66 -10.13
C CYS A 353 -1.58 11.19 -10.93
N MET A 354 -2.66 10.42 -11.06
CA MET A 354 -3.90 10.83 -11.69
C MET A 354 -4.82 11.60 -10.70
N ASP A 355 -4.86 11.19 -9.43
CA ASP A 355 -5.57 11.92 -8.36
C ASP A 355 -4.97 13.33 -8.16
N GLU A 356 -3.66 13.49 -8.34
CA GLU A 356 -2.95 14.78 -8.37
C GLU A 356 -3.24 15.63 -9.64
N GLY A 357 -3.97 15.11 -10.63
CA GLY A 357 -4.20 15.76 -11.92
C GLY A 357 -2.95 15.84 -12.84
N ASN A 358 -1.91 15.07 -12.54
CA ASN A 358 -0.65 15.05 -13.31
C ASN A 358 -0.68 14.10 -14.51
N LEU A 359 -1.39 12.97 -14.40
CA LEU A 359 -1.37 11.87 -15.36
C LEU A 359 -2.78 11.54 -15.89
N GLN A 360 -2.95 11.36 -17.20
CA GLN A 360 -4.17 10.76 -17.77
C GLN A 360 -4.01 9.25 -18.01
N ILE A 361 -5.08 8.47 -17.86
CA ILE A 361 -5.04 7.01 -17.96
C ILE A 361 -5.88 6.50 -19.14
N VAL A 362 -5.32 5.60 -19.93
CA VAL A 362 -6.00 4.86 -21.01
C VAL A 362 -6.04 3.36 -20.66
N PRO A 363 -7.19 2.82 -20.20
CA PRO A 363 -7.33 1.41 -19.92
C PRO A 363 -7.49 0.59 -21.21
N ILE A 364 -6.89 -0.60 -21.25
CA ILE A 364 -7.07 -1.62 -22.28
C ILE A 364 -7.40 -2.93 -21.59
N PHE A 365 -8.45 -3.62 -22.06
CA PHE A 365 -8.90 -4.90 -21.51
C PHE A 365 -8.56 -6.01 -22.50
N TYR A 366 -7.36 -6.58 -22.37
CA TYR A 366 -6.82 -7.57 -23.30
C TYR A 366 -7.22 -9.00 -22.91
N LYS A 367 -8.15 -9.60 -23.66
CA LYS A 367 -8.68 -10.97 -23.41
C LYS A 367 -9.25 -11.16 -21.99
N VAL A 368 -9.69 -10.08 -21.37
CA VAL A 368 -10.38 -10.04 -20.07
C VAL A 368 -11.58 -9.09 -20.19
N LYS A 369 -12.72 -9.42 -19.58
CA LYS A 369 -13.88 -8.53 -19.61
C LYS A 369 -13.65 -7.37 -18.65
N GLN A 370 -14.04 -6.15 -19.05
CA GLN A 370 -13.96 -4.96 -18.18
C GLN A 370 -14.62 -5.20 -16.80
N LEU A 371 -15.75 -5.92 -16.76
CA LEU A 371 -16.43 -6.26 -15.52
C LEU A 371 -15.57 -7.17 -14.61
N GLN A 372 -14.80 -8.12 -15.14
CA GLN A 372 -13.93 -8.98 -14.32
C GLN A 372 -12.82 -8.16 -13.64
N VAL A 373 -12.30 -7.12 -14.31
CA VAL A 373 -11.33 -6.18 -13.72
C VAL A 373 -12.00 -5.29 -12.68
N LYS A 374 -13.08 -4.59 -13.06
CA LYS A 374 -13.79 -3.64 -12.19
C LYS A 374 -14.37 -4.29 -10.93
N GLN A 375 -14.86 -5.53 -11.04
CA GLN A 375 -15.50 -6.25 -9.94
C GLN A 375 -14.53 -7.16 -9.17
N LEU A 376 -13.36 -7.48 -9.75
CA LEU A 376 -12.46 -8.53 -9.27
C LEU A 376 -13.17 -9.91 -9.23
N GLU A 377 -13.88 -10.27 -10.31
CA GLU A 377 -14.62 -11.53 -10.39
C GLU A 377 -13.76 -12.70 -10.89
N GLY A 378 -13.92 -13.88 -10.27
CA GLY A 378 -13.34 -15.14 -10.73
C GLY A 378 -11.82 -15.11 -10.73
N ASN A 379 -11.19 -15.79 -11.70
CA ASN A 379 -9.74 -15.95 -11.75
C ASN A 379 -8.95 -14.63 -11.62
N PHE A 380 -9.42 -13.51 -12.17
CA PHE A 380 -8.73 -12.21 -12.04
C PHE A 380 -8.69 -11.70 -10.59
N GLY A 381 -9.80 -11.84 -9.85
CA GLY A 381 -9.85 -11.52 -8.42
C GLY A 381 -9.16 -12.57 -7.55
N VAL A 382 -9.40 -13.86 -7.80
CA VAL A 382 -8.74 -14.97 -7.09
C VAL A 382 -7.22 -14.86 -7.17
N ARG A 383 -6.66 -14.47 -8.32
CA ARG A 383 -5.23 -14.16 -8.50
C ARG A 383 -4.75 -13.05 -7.58
N LEU A 384 -5.48 -11.92 -7.53
CA LEU A 384 -5.18 -10.80 -6.64
C LEU A 384 -5.19 -11.24 -5.16
N TRP A 385 -6.20 -12.00 -4.75
CA TRP A 385 -6.34 -12.48 -3.38
C TRP A 385 -5.30 -13.55 -3.02
N ASN A 386 -4.92 -14.43 -3.95
CA ASN A 386 -3.86 -15.41 -3.74
C ASN A 386 -2.48 -14.74 -3.65
N LEU A 387 -2.19 -13.74 -4.50
CA LEU A 387 -0.98 -12.91 -4.39
C LEU A 387 -0.93 -12.19 -3.04
N TRP A 388 -2.04 -11.59 -2.61
CA TRP A 388 -2.12 -10.97 -1.28
C TRP A 388 -1.91 -11.98 -0.15
N ARG A 389 -2.49 -13.19 -0.24
CA ARG A 389 -2.31 -14.24 0.77
C ARG A 389 -0.85 -14.66 0.93
N ILE A 390 -0.06 -14.64 -0.14
CA ILE A 390 1.38 -14.95 -0.12
C ILE A 390 2.15 -13.84 0.60
N HIS A 391 1.99 -12.58 0.16
CA HIS A 391 2.80 -11.46 0.69
C HIS A 391 2.26 -10.83 1.98
N ARG A 392 1.00 -11.12 2.35
CA ARG A 392 0.25 -10.52 3.47
C ARG A 392 0.31 -8.98 3.49
N ASP A 393 0.29 -8.40 2.31
CA ASP A 393 0.60 -7.00 2.07
C ASP A 393 -0.65 -6.09 2.18
N HIS A 394 -0.63 -5.16 3.13
CA HIS A 394 -1.68 -4.15 3.33
C HIS A 394 -1.98 -3.30 2.10
N ARG A 395 -1.03 -3.16 1.14
CA ARG A 395 -1.23 -2.42 -0.12
C ARG A 395 -2.39 -2.97 -0.94
N ILE A 396 -2.85 -4.20 -0.68
CA ILE A 396 -4.04 -4.81 -1.29
C ILE A 396 -5.27 -3.89 -1.33
N ILE A 397 -5.46 -3.01 -0.34
CA ILE A 397 -6.57 -2.05 -0.34
C ILE A 397 -6.38 -1.02 -1.46
N LYS A 398 -5.20 -0.38 -1.53
CA LYS A 398 -4.84 0.55 -2.63
C LYS A 398 -4.91 -0.15 -3.98
N CYS A 399 -4.42 -1.39 -4.08
CA CYS A 399 -4.44 -2.18 -5.30
C CYS A 399 -5.88 -2.49 -5.75
N LYS A 400 -6.77 -2.87 -4.82
CA LYS A 400 -8.21 -3.04 -5.07
C LYS A 400 -8.84 -1.73 -5.54
N GLU A 401 -8.60 -0.62 -4.85
CA GLU A 401 -9.14 0.70 -5.20
C GLU A 401 -8.69 1.16 -6.59
N ALA A 402 -7.41 0.98 -6.93
CA ALA A 402 -6.86 1.31 -8.24
C ALA A 402 -7.42 0.40 -9.35
N LEU A 403 -7.63 -0.90 -9.08
CA LEU A 403 -8.27 -1.83 -10.01
C LEU A 403 -9.77 -1.53 -10.22
N GLU A 404 -10.53 -1.26 -9.15
CA GLU A 404 -11.94 -0.86 -9.25
C GLU A 404 -12.09 0.46 -10.01
N TYR A 405 -11.21 1.44 -9.75
CA TYR A 405 -11.26 2.75 -10.38
C TYR A 405 -10.84 2.69 -11.85
N VAL A 406 -9.62 2.25 -12.15
CA VAL A 406 -9.07 2.24 -13.52
C VAL A 406 -9.76 1.19 -14.39
N GLY A 407 -10.14 0.04 -13.82
CA GLY A 407 -11.02 -0.92 -14.48
C GLY A 407 -12.46 -0.39 -14.67
N GLY A 408 -12.88 0.60 -13.90
CA GLY A 408 -14.16 1.30 -14.05
C GLY A 408 -14.17 2.43 -15.09
N MET A 409 -13.00 2.93 -15.52
CA MET A 409 -12.88 3.97 -16.55
C MET A 409 -13.29 3.46 -17.94
N ARG A 410 -13.67 4.36 -18.85
CA ARG A 410 -13.84 3.99 -20.26
C ARG A 410 -12.48 3.62 -20.85
N GLY A 411 -12.38 2.43 -21.43
CA GLY A 411 -11.17 1.93 -22.08
C GLY A 411 -11.47 1.06 -23.29
N PHE A 412 -10.43 0.47 -23.89
CA PHE A 412 -10.55 -0.30 -25.13
C PHE A 412 -10.67 -1.81 -24.83
N PRO A 413 -11.81 -2.46 -25.12
CA PRO A 413 -11.91 -3.92 -25.04
C PRO A 413 -11.26 -4.60 -26.24
N PHE A 414 -10.51 -5.68 -25.97
CA PHE A 414 -10.02 -6.62 -26.97
C PHE A 414 -10.66 -7.99 -26.78
N GLU A 415 -11.46 -8.39 -27.76
CA GLU A 415 -12.07 -9.72 -27.86
C GLU A 415 -11.46 -10.46 -29.06
N GLU A 416 -11.34 -11.78 -28.97
CA GLU A 416 -10.55 -12.64 -29.88
C GLU A 416 -11.02 -12.61 -31.36
N GLN A 417 -12.18 -12.02 -31.63
CA GLN A 417 -12.75 -11.87 -32.97
C GLN A 417 -12.25 -10.60 -33.69
N ARG A 418 -11.43 -9.77 -33.04
CA ARG A 418 -10.96 -8.48 -33.55
C ARG A 418 -9.47 -8.54 -33.93
N LEU A 419 -9.07 -7.76 -34.93
CA LEU A 419 -7.66 -7.63 -35.31
C LEU A 419 -6.92 -6.71 -34.34
N GLU A 420 -5.79 -7.16 -33.79
CA GLU A 420 -4.96 -6.36 -32.87
C GLU A 420 -4.49 -5.04 -33.51
N SER A 421 -4.26 -5.02 -34.82
CA SER A 421 -3.85 -3.83 -35.58
C SER A 421 -4.91 -2.72 -35.61
N GLU A 422 -6.21 -3.05 -35.62
CA GLU A 422 -7.30 -2.06 -35.52
C GLU A 422 -7.33 -1.42 -34.12
N LEU A 423 -7.11 -2.24 -33.08
CA LEU A 423 -7.04 -1.79 -31.70
C LEU A 423 -5.82 -0.88 -31.48
N VAL A 424 -4.63 -1.31 -31.90
CA VAL A 424 -3.39 -0.51 -31.89
C VAL A 424 -3.59 0.84 -32.57
N THR A 425 -4.21 0.84 -33.75
CA THR A 425 -4.52 2.07 -34.51
C THR A 425 -5.49 2.99 -33.77
N SER A 426 -6.46 2.42 -33.05
CA SER A 426 -7.42 3.17 -32.23
C SER A 426 -6.76 3.80 -30.99
N ILE A 427 -5.94 3.05 -30.26
CA ILE A 427 -5.22 3.54 -29.07
C ILE A 427 -4.24 4.66 -29.46
N ALA A 428 -3.49 4.48 -30.55
CA ALA A 428 -2.54 5.49 -31.00
C ALA A 428 -3.24 6.83 -31.32
N LYS A 429 -4.46 6.81 -31.87
CA LYS A 429 -5.27 8.02 -32.09
C LYS A 429 -5.73 8.66 -30.78
N GLU A 430 -6.28 7.88 -29.85
CA GLU A 430 -6.75 8.38 -28.55
C GLU A 430 -5.61 9.08 -27.79
N VAL A 431 -4.44 8.46 -27.74
CA VAL A 431 -3.25 9.00 -27.05
C VAL A 431 -2.77 10.30 -27.72
N ILE A 432 -2.81 10.40 -29.06
CA ILE A 432 -2.55 11.66 -29.77
C ILE A 432 -3.58 12.72 -29.39
N GLU A 433 -4.88 12.41 -29.39
CA GLU A 433 -5.94 13.38 -29.07
C GLU A 433 -5.83 13.90 -27.63
N ILE A 434 -5.58 13.01 -26.65
CA ILE A 434 -5.29 13.38 -25.25
C ILE A 434 -4.07 14.33 -25.17
N LEU A 435 -2.99 14.03 -25.91
CA LEU A 435 -1.78 14.84 -25.88
C LEU A 435 -1.95 16.20 -26.58
N LEU A 436 -2.79 16.29 -27.63
CA LEU A 436 -3.10 17.50 -28.40
C LEU A 436 -4.11 18.43 -27.71
N GLN A 437 -5.08 17.91 -26.96
CA GLN A 437 -6.09 18.73 -26.27
C GLN A 437 -5.48 19.63 -25.17
N GLY A 438 -4.32 19.24 -24.63
CA GLY A 438 -3.57 19.96 -23.60
C GLY A 438 -4.23 19.87 -22.22
N ARG A 439 -3.74 20.64 -21.24
CA ARG A 439 -4.46 20.81 -19.94
C ARG A 439 -5.69 21.70 -20.15
N LYS A 440 -6.77 21.09 -20.63
CA LYS A 440 -8.16 21.55 -20.49
C LYS A 440 -8.92 20.48 -19.72
N ASN A 441 -9.72 20.92 -18.75
CA ASN A 441 -10.23 20.10 -17.65
C ASN A 441 -10.89 18.79 -18.11
N PRO A 442 -10.59 17.63 -17.49
CA PRO A 442 -11.26 16.36 -17.79
C PRO A 442 -12.67 16.34 -17.18
N SER A 443 -13.63 17.00 -17.84
CA SER A 443 -15.03 17.04 -17.44
C SER A 443 -15.97 16.63 -18.59
N LEU A 444 -15.71 15.47 -19.19
CA LEU A 444 -16.65 14.76 -20.05
C LEU A 444 -16.84 13.33 -19.51
N PHE A 445 -18.09 13.04 -19.14
CA PHE A 445 -18.60 11.82 -18.46
C PHE A 445 -18.25 11.70 -16.96
N PRO A 446 -19.25 11.53 -16.07
CA PRO A 446 -19.03 11.55 -14.62
C PRO A 446 -18.74 10.17 -14.01
N ALA A 447 -17.78 10.15 -13.10
CA ALA A 447 -17.83 9.36 -11.88
C ALA A 447 -17.84 10.33 -10.68
N THR A 448 -18.34 9.91 -9.51
CA THR A 448 -18.60 10.81 -8.37
C THR A 448 -17.34 11.56 -7.93
N GLN A 449 -17.47 12.86 -7.71
CA GLN A 449 -16.36 13.72 -7.28
C GLN A 449 -15.82 13.28 -5.92
N ILE A 450 -14.50 13.12 -5.84
CA ILE A 450 -13.72 13.03 -4.60
C ILE A 450 -12.72 14.19 -4.66
N GLY A 451 -12.56 14.91 -3.55
CA GLY A 451 -11.84 16.18 -3.51
C GLY A 451 -10.35 16.06 -3.80
N GLU A 452 -9.80 17.09 -4.44
CA GLU A 452 -8.36 17.24 -4.73
C GLU A 452 -7.53 17.26 -3.43
N SER A 453 -6.36 16.63 -3.46
CA SER A 453 -5.36 16.71 -2.39
C SER A 453 -3.97 16.74 -3.03
N THR A 454 -3.20 17.80 -2.80
CA THR A 454 -1.80 17.92 -3.24
C THR A 454 -0.98 18.59 -2.15
N GLY A 455 0.22 18.05 -1.88
CA GLY A 455 1.10 18.51 -0.81
C GLY A 455 1.80 17.36 -0.10
N LEU A 456 2.95 16.92 -0.63
CA LEU A 456 3.84 15.97 0.03
C LEU A 456 5.24 16.63 0.19
N PRO A 457 5.85 16.61 1.38
CA PRO A 457 7.26 16.95 1.56
C PRO A 457 8.18 15.91 0.90
N ILE A 458 9.35 16.35 0.44
CA ILE A 458 10.39 15.46 -0.10
C ILE A 458 11.35 15.11 1.05
N GLY A 459 11.25 13.89 1.59
CA GLY A 459 12.03 13.42 2.74
C GLY A 459 12.44 11.95 2.64
N LYS A 460 13.75 11.69 2.59
CA LYS A 460 14.37 10.37 2.36
C LYS A 460 14.08 9.36 3.48
N GLY A 461 13.92 8.09 3.11
CA GLY A 461 14.07 6.95 4.02
C GLY A 461 13.16 5.77 3.66
N GLU A 462 13.74 4.60 3.34
CA GLU A 462 12.98 3.39 3.03
C GLU A 462 12.35 2.75 4.28
N HIS A 463 11.27 3.35 4.78
CA HIS A 463 10.30 2.63 5.60
C HIS A 463 9.19 2.09 4.71
N HIS A 464 9.01 0.76 4.71
CA HIS A 464 7.85 0.16 4.08
C HIS A 464 6.58 0.76 4.73
N GLU A 465 5.72 1.37 3.92
CA GLU A 465 4.39 1.78 4.39
C GLU A 465 3.65 0.54 4.92
N THR A 466 2.79 0.77 5.91
CA THR A 466 1.80 -0.17 6.46
C THR A 466 0.58 0.65 6.87
N TYR A 467 -0.56 0.02 7.16
CA TYR A 467 -1.70 0.75 7.72
C TYR A 467 -1.36 1.35 9.10
N LEU A 468 -0.57 0.62 9.88
CA LEU A 468 0.03 1.07 11.15
C LEU A 468 1.03 2.24 10.99
N ASN A 469 1.79 2.32 9.88
CA ASN A 469 2.79 3.37 9.66
C ASN A 469 2.22 4.62 8.96
N LYS A 470 1.15 4.50 8.15
CA LYS A 470 0.65 5.59 7.29
C LYS A 470 -0.46 6.44 7.91
N HIS A 471 -0.99 6.05 9.06
CA HIS A 471 -1.95 6.86 9.81
C HIS A 471 -1.38 7.27 11.16
N PRO A 472 -1.40 8.57 11.52
CA PRO A 472 -1.17 8.98 12.89
C PRO A 472 -2.17 8.26 13.80
N LEU A 473 -1.67 7.40 14.68
CA LEU A 473 -2.46 6.37 15.33
C LEU A 473 -3.40 6.87 16.44
N PHE A 474 -3.39 8.17 16.75
CA PHE A 474 -4.00 8.81 17.91
C PHE A 474 -5.30 8.16 18.43
N GLY A 475 -5.15 7.34 19.48
CA GLY A 475 -6.25 6.70 20.21
C GLY A 475 -6.70 5.36 19.62
N LEU A 476 -6.25 5.01 18.42
CA LEU A 476 -6.56 3.73 17.78
C LEU A 476 -5.88 2.57 18.51
N GLU A 477 -4.78 2.79 19.24
CA GLU A 477 -4.08 1.76 20.02
C GLU A 477 -4.95 1.21 21.15
N LEU A 478 -5.53 2.08 21.99
CA LEU A 478 -6.45 1.69 23.05
C LEU A 478 -7.71 0.99 22.49
N ARG A 479 -8.19 1.46 21.34
CA ARG A 479 -9.37 0.90 20.66
C ARG A 479 -9.06 -0.47 20.02
N MET A 480 -7.82 -0.69 19.58
CA MET A 480 -7.29 -1.98 19.12
C MET A 480 -7.21 -2.98 20.28
N GLU A 481 -6.58 -2.60 21.40
CA GLU A 481 -6.45 -3.47 22.58
C GLU A 481 -7.82 -3.93 23.10
N GLN A 482 -8.80 -3.02 23.17
CA GLN A 482 -10.18 -3.35 23.56
C GLN A 482 -10.88 -4.31 22.59
N LEU A 483 -10.64 -4.18 21.28
CA LEU A 483 -11.19 -5.07 20.27
C LEU A 483 -10.51 -6.45 20.29
N GLU A 484 -9.21 -6.50 20.53
CA GLU A 484 -8.44 -7.74 20.72
C GLU A 484 -8.89 -8.50 21.96
N GLN A 485 -9.11 -7.81 23.08
CA GLN A 485 -9.68 -8.39 24.30
C GLN A 485 -11.07 -9.00 24.08
N LYS A 486 -11.91 -8.40 23.22
CA LYS A 486 -13.24 -8.96 22.85
C LYS A 486 -13.17 -10.14 21.89
N LEU A 487 -12.11 -10.23 21.07
CA LEU A 487 -11.91 -11.33 20.12
C LEU A 487 -11.13 -12.51 20.69
N GLU A 488 -10.36 -12.29 21.76
CA GLU A 488 -9.60 -13.29 22.49
C GLU A 488 -8.77 -14.18 21.54
N PHE A 489 -7.81 -13.60 20.82
CA PHE A 489 -7.10 -14.31 19.74
C PHE A 489 -6.40 -15.60 20.21
N ASP A 490 -5.93 -15.63 21.45
CA ASP A 490 -5.32 -16.82 22.09
C ASP A 490 -6.34 -17.91 22.44
N CYS A 491 -7.64 -17.59 22.50
CA CYS A 491 -8.68 -18.57 22.82
C CYS A 491 -9.09 -19.37 21.58
N ASN A 492 -9.22 -20.69 21.75
CA ASN A 492 -9.63 -21.62 20.70
C ASN A 492 -11.16 -21.63 20.46
N GLU A 493 -11.85 -20.52 20.77
CA GLU A 493 -13.30 -20.37 20.58
C GLU A 493 -13.60 -19.47 19.38
N THR A 494 -14.71 -19.76 18.69
CA THR A 494 -15.15 -18.93 17.58
C THR A 494 -15.78 -17.65 18.13
N ARG A 495 -15.22 -16.49 17.79
CA ARG A 495 -15.74 -15.18 18.20
C ARG A 495 -16.15 -14.38 16.96
N ILE A 496 -17.41 -13.96 16.93
CA ILE A 496 -17.96 -13.04 15.91
C ILE A 496 -18.31 -11.74 16.63
N ILE A 497 -17.63 -10.64 16.30
CA ILE A 497 -17.76 -9.35 16.98
C ILE A 497 -18.17 -8.27 15.98
N GLY A 498 -19.22 -7.52 16.30
CA GLY A 498 -19.61 -6.34 15.52
C GLY A 498 -18.83 -5.11 15.96
N VAL A 499 -18.12 -4.45 15.04
CA VAL A 499 -17.52 -3.12 15.26
C VAL A 499 -18.51 -2.06 14.77
N VAL A 500 -19.08 -1.31 15.71
CA VAL A 500 -20.25 -0.46 15.49
C VAL A 500 -20.04 0.98 15.99
N GLY A 501 -20.91 1.90 15.61
CA GLY A 501 -20.81 3.32 15.93
C GLY A 501 -21.14 4.21 14.73
N MET A 502 -21.00 5.52 14.91
CA MET A 502 -21.35 6.54 13.91
C MET A 502 -20.58 6.37 12.58
N PRO A 503 -21.15 6.80 11.43
CA PRO A 503 -20.37 7.07 10.21
C PRO A 503 -19.14 7.93 10.52
N GLY A 504 -18.01 7.73 9.84
CA GLY A 504 -16.79 8.53 10.06
C GLY A 504 -15.98 8.26 11.35
N VAL A 505 -16.49 7.47 12.29
CA VAL A 505 -15.81 7.17 13.58
C VAL A 505 -14.59 6.23 13.48
N GLY A 506 -14.23 5.76 12.28
CA GLY A 506 -13.02 4.95 12.07
C GLY A 506 -13.17 3.42 12.18
N LYS A 507 -14.40 2.89 12.24
CA LYS A 507 -14.68 1.43 12.29
C LYS A 507 -13.86 0.60 11.29
N THR A 508 -13.87 1.02 10.03
CA THR A 508 -13.15 0.38 8.91
C THR A 508 -11.63 0.43 9.12
N THR A 509 -11.10 1.57 9.57
CA THR A 509 -9.68 1.73 9.92
C THR A 509 -9.26 0.77 11.03
N LEU A 510 -10.06 0.69 12.11
CA LEU A 510 -9.80 -0.18 13.25
C LEU A 510 -9.81 -1.67 12.84
N ALA A 511 -10.83 -2.09 12.07
CA ALA A 511 -10.92 -3.46 11.58
C ALA A 511 -9.76 -3.84 10.64
N MET A 512 -9.25 -2.88 9.84
CA MET A 512 -8.11 -3.12 8.96
C MET A 512 -6.76 -3.12 9.65
N MET A 513 -6.55 -2.30 10.68
CA MET A 513 -5.36 -2.40 11.55
C MET A 513 -5.31 -3.73 12.28
N LEU A 514 -6.45 -4.19 12.82
CA LEU A 514 -6.59 -5.50 13.44
C LEU A 514 -6.29 -6.63 12.44
N HIS A 515 -6.84 -6.53 11.23
CA HIS A 515 -6.56 -7.46 10.15
C HIS A 515 -5.08 -7.47 9.76
N GLU A 516 -4.43 -6.32 9.64
CA GLU A 516 -2.99 -6.19 9.37
C GLU A 516 -2.15 -6.90 10.45
N LYS A 517 -2.48 -6.68 11.74
CA LYS A 517 -1.76 -7.26 12.88
C LYS A 517 -1.92 -8.79 13.00
N TRP A 518 -3.10 -9.35 12.72
CA TRP A 518 -3.41 -10.77 12.99
C TRP A 518 -3.54 -11.70 11.77
N ASN A 519 -3.49 -11.19 10.52
CA ASN A 519 -3.69 -12.05 9.33
C ASN A 519 -2.65 -13.18 9.19
N ARG A 520 -1.43 -13.00 9.72
CA ARG A 520 -0.35 -13.99 9.65
C ARG A 520 -0.61 -15.23 10.51
N ASN A 521 -1.44 -15.08 11.56
CA ASN A 521 -1.80 -16.14 12.49
C ASN A 521 -2.86 -17.11 11.92
N PHE A 522 -3.46 -16.80 10.75
CA PHE A 522 -4.51 -17.59 10.13
C PHE A 522 -4.16 -17.96 8.69
N VAL A 523 -4.14 -19.27 8.39
CA VAL A 523 -3.92 -19.79 7.03
C VAL A 523 -4.90 -19.14 6.05
N ARG A 524 -6.19 -19.11 6.39
CA ARG A 524 -7.23 -18.39 5.64
C ARG A 524 -7.61 -17.12 6.38
N CYS A 525 -7.35 -15.98 5.74
CA CYS A 525 -7.72 -14.66 6.22
C CYS A 525 -8.26 -13.85 5.04
N MET A 526 -9.18 -12.91 5.25
CA MET A 526 -9.73 -12.06 4.18
C MET A 526 -10.38 -10.76 4.73
N PRO A 527 -10.13 -9.60 4.10
CA PRO A 527 -10.87 -8.37 4.30
C PRO A 527 -11.87 -8.12 3.15
N LEU A 528 -13.15 -8.41 3.36
CA LEU A 528 -14.21 -8.14 2.37
C LEU A 528 -14.71 -6.68 2.53
N MET A 529 -13.98 -5.76 1.91
CA MET A 529 -14.19 -4.29 2.02
C MET A 529 -15.35 -3.78 1.17
N GLY A 530 -16.25 -2.99 1.76
CA GLY A 530 -17.31 -2.27 1.04
C GLY A 530 -18.55 -3.10 0.66
N ILE A 531 -19.02 -3.99 1.54
CA ILE A 531 -20.09 -4.96 1.27
C ILE A 531 -21.38 -4.29 0.77
N ARG A 532 -21.80 -3.18 1.39
CA ARG A 532 -22.94 -2.36 0.95
C ARG A 532 -22.88 -2.00 -0.54
N LYS A 533 -21.73 -1.52 -1.01
CA LYS A 533 -21.50 -1.11 -2.41
C LYS A 533 -21.61 -2.32 -3.33
N MET A 534 -20.81 -3.36 -3.06
CA MET A 534 -20.82 -4.61 -3.85
C MET A 534 -22.20 -5.29 -3.86
N SER A 535 -22.95 -5.22 -2.75
CA SER A 535 -24.32 -5.75 -2.64
C SER A 535 -25.34 -4.98 -3.48
N LYS A 536 -25.12 -3.69 -3.74
CA LYS A 536 -25.99 -2.87 -4.60
C LYS A 536 -25.59 -3.00 -6.07
N ASP A 537 -24.29 -2.98 -6.36
CA ASP A 537 -23.76 -2.99 -7.71
C ASP A 537 -23.85 -4.38 -8.37
N TYR A 538 -23.63 -5.45 -7.61
CA TYR A 538 -23.45 -6.83 -8.12
C TYR A 538 -24.41 -7.88 -7.50
N GLY A 539 -25.07 -7.53 -6.39
CA GLY A 539 -26.07 -8.39 -5.72
C GLY A 539 -25.48 -9.41 -4.73
N PRO A 540 -26.34 -10.03 -3.90
CA PRO A 540 -25.90 -10.86 -2.77
C PRO A 540 -25.37 -12.24 -3.17
N VAL A 541 -25.77 -12.78 -4.34
CA VAL A 541 -25.27 -14.08 -4.83
C VAL A 541 -23.81 -13.95 -5.29
N TRP A 542 -23.49 -12.86 -6.00
CA TRP A 542 -22.12 -12.52 -6.40
C TRP A 542 -21.19 -12.34 -5.18
N LEU A 543 -21.69 -11.69 -4.12
CA LEU A 543 -20.98 -11.56 -2.85
C LEU A 543 -20.64 -12.92 -2.23
N ARG A 544 -21.61 -13.83 -2.14
CA ARG A 544 -21.38 -15.19 -1.61
C ARG A 544 -20.40 -15.99 -2.47
N LYS A 545 -20.52 -15.90 -3.81
CA LYS A 545 -19.59 -16.52 -4.76
C LYS A 545 -18.15 -16.05 -4.49
N THR A 546 -17.90 -14.75 -4.53
CA THR A 546 -16.58 -14.14 -4.34
C THR A 546 -15.98 -14.47 -2.98
N PHE A 547 -16.80 -14.44 -1.92
CA PHE A 547 -16.39 -14.82 -0.56
C PHE A 547 -15.93 -16.28 -0.48
N LEU A 548 -16.70 -17.20 -1.06
CA LEU A 548 -16.35 -18.63 -1.10
C LEU A 548 -15.15 -18.92 -2.01
N GLU A 549 -15.03 -18.27 -3.17
CA GLU A 549 -13.88 -18.41 -4.08
C GLU A 549 -12.55 -18.06 -3.38
N VAL A 550 -12.53 -17.00 -2.56
CA VAL A 550 -11.33 -16.57 -1.82
C VAL A 550 -11.04 -17.44 -0.59
N LEU A 551 -12.08 -17.83 0.17
CA LEU A 551 -11.93 -18.79 1.28
C LEU A 551 -11.56 -20.21 0.80
N LEU A 552 -11.78 -20.53 -0.48
CA LEU A 552 -11.40 -21.80 -1.11
C LEU A 552 -10.26 -21.65 -2.13
N GLU A 553 -9.60 -20.49 -2.17
CA GLU A 553 -8.30 -20.27 -2.83
C GLU A 553 -8.31 -20.56 -4.35
N GLY A 554 -9.49 -20.51 -4.98
CA GLY A 554 -9.70 -20.92 -6.37
C GLY A 554 -9.65 -22.43 -6.63
N ASN A 555 -9.44 -23.25 -5.59
CA ASN A 555 -9.32 -24.71 -5.68
C ASN A 555 -10.69 -25.41 -5.86
N PHE A 556 -11.63 -24.78 -6.55
CA PHE A 556 -12.93 -25.33 -6.92
C PHE A 556 -13.50 -24.55 -8.10
N ALA A 557 -14.16 -25.25 -9.04
CA ALA A 557 -15.02 -24.59 -9.99
C ALA A 557 -16.32 -24.19 -9.29
N VAL A 558 -16.38 -22.94 -8.81
CA VAL A 558 -17.61 -22.34 -8.22
C VAL A 558 -18.59 -22.06 -9.36
N THR A 559 -19.28 -23.11 -9.80
CA THR A 559 -20.21 -23.08 -10.94
C THR A 559 -21.52 -22.44 -10.52
N ASP A 560 -21.70 -21.18 -10.93
CA ASP A 560 -22.94 -20.41 -10.88
C ASP A 560 -23.63 -20.33 -9.49
N ASN A 561 -24.85 -19.77 -9.50
CA ASN A 561 -25.60 -19.28 -8.34
C ASN A 561 -25.97 -20.36 -7.29
N GLU A 562 -25.75 -21.64 -7.60
CA GLU A 562 -26.08 -22.79 -6.75
C GLU A 562 -25.04 -23.06 -5.65
N THR A 563 -23.80 -22.57 -5.80
CA THR A 563 -22.75 -22.81 -4.79
C THR A 563 -23.08 -22.10 -3.47
N THR A 564 -23.18 -22.86 -2.38
CA THR A 564 -23.61 -22.44 -1.03
C THR A 564 -22.63 -22.92 0.05
N HIS A 565 -22.67 -22.34 1.25
CA HIS A 565 -21.86 -22.78 2.38
C HIS A 565 -21.96 -24.29 2.65
N GLU A 566 -23.17 -24.86 2.58
CA GLU A 566 -23.40 -26.31 2.77
C GLU A 566 -22.66 -27.15 1.72
N SER A 567 -22.68 -26.74 0.45
CA SER A 567 -22.05 -27.48 -0.66
C SER A 567 -20.52 -27.57 -0.59
N VAL A 568 -19.88 -26.76 0.25
CA VAL A 568 -18.40 -26.73 0.44
C VAL A 568 -17.98 -26.85 1.91
N LYS A 569 -18.93 -27.19 2.79
CA LYS A 569 -18.84 -27.15 4.26
C LYS A 569 -17.64 -27.91 4.82
N ASP A 570 -17.43 -29.15 4.38
CA ASP A 570 -16.30 -29.97 4.81
C ASP A 570 -14.94 -29.30 4.53
N ARG A 571 -14.83 -28.54 3.42
CA ARG A 571 -13.60 -27.83 3.03
C ARG A 571 -13.39 -26.53 3.80
N LEU A 572 -14.47 -25.91 4.28
CA LEU A 572 -14.40 -24.75 5.17
C LEU A 572 -14.03 -25.21 6.60
N LEU A 573 -14.65 -26.28 7.10
CA LEU A 573 -14.36 -26.90 8.39
C LEU A 573 -12.94 -27.47 8.53
N GLN A 574 -12.20 -27.65 7.42
CA GLN A 574 -10.78 -28.03 7.45
C GLN A 574 -9.88 -26.95 8.10
N THR A 575 -10.16 -25.66 7.91
CA THR A 575 -9.22 -24.56 8.26
C THR A 575 -9.89 -23.48 9.11
N LYS A 576 -9.18 -22.91 10.10
CA LYS A 576 -9.66 -21.73 10.83
C LYS A 576 -9.63 -20.51 9.91
N VAL A 577 -10.63 -19.64 9.99
CA VAL A 577 -10.68 -18.38 9.23
C VAL A 577 -10.54 -17.15 10.14
N PHE A 578 -9.93 -16.09 9.63
CA PHE A 578 -10.05 -14.73 10.18
C PHE A 578 -10.62 -13.79 9.12
N VAL A 579 -11.85 -13.33 9.30
CA VAL A 579 -12.59 -12.56 8.28
C VAL A 579 -12.95 -11.18 8.83
N VAL A 580 -12.73 -10.14 8.03
CA VAL A 580 -13.39 -8.84 8.19
C VAL A 580 -14.47 -8.69 7.14
N LEU A 581 -15.70 -8.45 7.56
CA LEU A 581 -16.84 -8.09 6.73
C LEU A 581 -17.13 -6.59 6.94
N ASP A 582 -16.70 -5.74 6.01
CA ASP A 582 -16.72 -4.29 6.19
C ASP A 582 -17.83 -3.58 5.40
N ASP A 583 -18.40 -2.55 6.02
CA ASP A 583 -19.53 -1.74 5.57
C ASP A 583 -20.78 -2.58 5.24
N VAL A 584 -21.28 -3.31 6.23
CA VAL A 584 -22.56 -4.03 6.17
C VAL A 584 -23.72 -3.07 6.42
N SER A 585 -24.79 -3.19 5.61
CA SER A 585 -25.94 -2.28 5.57
C SER A 585 -27.31 -2.93 5.69
N GLU A 586 -27.44 -4.23 5.40
CA GLU A 586 -28.71 -4.94 5.39
C GLU A 586 -28.53 -6.36 5.94
N LYS A 587 -29.45 -6.86 6.78
CA LYS A 587 -29.33 -8.19 7.41
C LYS A 587 -29.16 -9.32 6.38
N LYS A 588 -29.83 -9.19 5.23
CA LYS A 588 -29.69 -10.08 4.05
C LYS A 588 -28.23 -10.29 3.61
N GLN A 589 -27.35 -9.32 3.80
CA GLN A 589 -25.93 -9.46 3.41
C GLN A 589 -25.23 -10.47 4.32
N LEU A 590 -25.54 -10.48 5.62
CA LEU A 590 -25.04 -11.50 6.56
C LEU A 590 -25.75 -12.84 6.36
N ASP A 591 -27.07 -12.85 6.09
CA ASP A 591 -27.79 -14.08 5.74
C ASP A 591 -27.16 -14.79 4.52
N PHE A 592 -26.73 -14.03 3.51
CA PHE A 592 -26.06 -14.57 2.32
C PHE A 592 -24.56 -14.89 2.52
N LEU A 593 -23.83 -14.14 3.35
CA LEU A 593 -22.37 -14.31 3.55
C LEU A 593 -21.99 -15.26 4.71
N LEU A 594 -22.85 -15.44 5.70
CA LEU A 594 -22.58 -16.24 6.90
C LEU A 594 -23.58 -17.40 7.07
N GLY A 595 -24.84 -17.20 6.66
CA GLY A 595 -25.88 -18.23 6.72
C GLY A 595 -26.11 -18.76 8.15
N ASN A 596 -26.08 -20.08 8.30
CA ASN A 596 -26.32 -20.81 9.55
C ASN A 596 -25.08 -21.00 10.43
N LEU A 597 -23.93 -20.40 10.09
CA LEU A 597 -22.64 -20.43 10.83
C LEU A 597 -21.96 -21.82 11.02
N ASP A 598 -22.63 -22.94 10.75
CA ASP A 598 -22.12 -24.28 11.10
C ASP A 598 -20.96 -24.80 10.23
N TRP A 599 -20.62 -24.07 9.16
CA TRP A 599 -19.41 -24.27 8.35
C TRP A 599 -18.15 -23.66 8.99
N ILE A 600 -18.30 -22.79 10.00
CA ILE A 600 -17.20 -22.03 10.59
C ILE A 600 -16.45 -22.91 11.60
N LYS A 601 -15.21 -23.32 11.26
CA LYS A 601 -14.37 -24.15 12.13
C LYS A 601 -14.17 -23.49 13.51
N LYS A 602 -14.28 -24.28 14.60
CA LYS A 602 -14.02 -23.80 15.98
C LYS A 602 -12.65 -23.10 16.09
N GLY A 603 -12.67 -21.90 16.69
CA GLY A 603 -11.48 -21.05 16.85
C GLY A 603 -11.24 -20.08 15.70
N SER A 604 -12.21 -19.89 14.80
CA SER A 604 -12.20 -18.83 13.78
C SER A 604 -12.63 -17.48 14.38
N LYS A 605 -12.18 -16.37 13.80
CA LYS A 605 -12.51 -15.01 14.26
C LYS A 605 -13.20 -14.24 13.13
N ILE A 606 -14.29 -13.55 13.41
CA ILE A 606 -14.99 -12.73 12.41
C ILE A 606 -15.31 -11.36 12.99
N VAL A 607 -15.00 -10.32 12.23
CA VAL A 607 -15.30 -8.92 12.56
C VAL A 607 -16.28 -8.37 11.54
N ILE A 608 -17.36 -7.75 11.99
CA ILE A 608 -18.40 -7.17 11.13
C ILE A 608 -18.44 -5.66 11.38
N THR A 609 -18.10 -4.82 10.40
CA THR A 609 -18.24 -3.35 10.54
C THR A 609 -19.62 -2.91 10.03
N THR A 610 -20.32 -2.11 10.83
CA THR A 610 -21.63 -1.57 10.44
C THR A 610 -21.95 -0.26 11.16
N CYS A 611 -22.82 0.56 10.55
CA CYS A 611 -23.41 1.74 11.20
C CYS A 611 -24.78 1.41 11.84
N ASP A 612 -25.20 0.14 11.85
CA ASP A 612 -26.49 -0.30 12.38
C ASP A 612 -26.31 -1.58 13.21
N LYS A 613 -26.49 -1.45 14.52
CA LYS A 613 -26.28 -2.52 15.50
C LYS A 613 -27.33 -3.64 15.40
N SER A 614 -28.54 -3.34 14.91
CA SER A 614 -29.63 -4.33 14.80
C SER A 614 -29.30 -5.48 13.84
N LEU A 615 -28.46 -5.21 12.84
CA LEU A 615 -28.03 -6.19 11.84
C LEU A 615 -27.26 -7.37 12.44
N LEU A 616 -26.63 -7.18 13.60
CA LEU A 616 -25.79 -8.17 14.27
C LEU A 616 -26.59 -9.28 14.97
N GLU A 617 -27.88 -9.06 15.23
CA GLU A 617 -28.72 -9.99 16.00
C GLU A 617 -28.84 -11.35 15.28
N GLY A 618 -28.37 -12.42 15.95
CA GLY A 618 -28.31 -13.77 15.40
C GLY A 618 -26.97 -14.12 14.73
N PHE A 619 -26.07 -13.16 14.54
CA PHE A 619 -24.75 -13.36 13.91
C PHE A 619 -23.57 -13.10 14.86
N ALA A 620 -23.56 -11.96 15.56
CA ALA A 620 -22.48 -11.61 16.48
C ALA A 620 -22.77 -12.07 17.91
N TYR A 621 -21.72 -12.42 18.64
CA TYR A 621 -21.76 -12.70 20.07
C TYR A 621 -21.88 -11.41 20.89
N ASP A 622 -21.19 -10.35 20.45
CA ASP A 622 -21.07 -9.07 21.14
C ASP A 622 -20.73 -7.94 20.15
N ALA A 623 -20.91 -6.69 20.58
CA ALA A 623 -20.64 -5.49 19.79
C ALA A 623 -19.65 -4.55 20.49
N TYR A 624 -18.56 -4.21 19.81
CA TYR A 624 -17.66 -3.13 20.18
C TYR A 624 -18.17 -1.80 19.58
N VAL A 625 -18.75 -0.94 20.43
CA VAL A 625 -19.08 0.44 20.06
C VAL A 625 -17.79 1.26 20.07
N VAL A 626 -17.36 1.75 18.91
CA VAL A 626 -16.15 2.57 18.78
C VAL A 626 -16.38 3.95 19.41
N PRO A 627 -15.62 4.34 20.45
CA PRO A 627 -15.79 5.63 21.10
C PRO A 627 -15.13 6.75 20.30
N LEU A 628 -15.75 7.94 20.33
CA LEU A 628 -15.17 9.20 19.84
C LEU A 628 -13.81 9.47 20.51
N LEU A 629 -12.97 10.27 19.86
CA LEU A 629 -11.66 10.66 20.40
C LEU A 629 -11.82 11.55 21.64
N ASN A 630 -10.96 11.37 22.64
CA ASN A 630 -10.84 12.32 23.73
C ASN A 630 -10.16 13.61 23.25
N ASP A 631 -10.27 14.71 24.01
CA ASP A 631 -9.80 16.04 23.57
C ASP A 631 -8.32 16.08 23.15
N ARG A 632 -7.46 15.24 23.74
CA ARG A 632 -6.05 15.11 23.36
C ARG A 632 -5.89 14.35 22.06
N GLU A 633 -6.45 13.13 21.97
CA GLU A 633 -6.46 12.33 20.73
C GLU A 633 -7.02 13.14 19.54
N ALA A 634 -8.06 13.92 19.79
CA ALA A 634 -8.72 14.78 18.82
C ALA A 634 -7.85 15.97 18.38
N PHE A 635 -7.19 16.63 19.33
CA PHE A 635 -6.28 17.74 19.06
C PHE A 635 -5.03 17.28 18.30
N ASP A 636 -4.41 16.19 18.73
CA ASP A 636 -3.23 15.62 18.07
C ASP A 636 -3.57 15.20 16.62
N LEU A 637 -4.74 14.58 16.41
CA LEU A 637 -5.23 14.23 15.08
C LEU A 637 -5.51 15.46 14.20
N PHE A 638 -6.19 16.49 14.72
CA PHE A 638 -6.45 17.73 13.97
C PHE A 638 -5.13 18.38 13.53
N CYS A 639 -4.17 18.53 14.44
CA CYS A 639 -2.88 19.15 14.15
C CYS A 639 -2.14 18.39 13.04
N SER A 640 -2.12 17.05 13.08
CA SER A 640 -1.48 16.22 12.04
C SER A 640 -2.10 16.31 10.63
N HIS A 641 -3.29 16.93 10.52
CA HIS A 641 -3.95 17.20 9.24
C HIS A 641 -3.96 18.70 8.87
N ALA A 642 -3.72 19.61 9.82
CA ALA A 642 -3.73 21.06 9.63
C ALA A 642 -2.34 21.68 9.40
N PHE A 643 -1.26 21.03 9.88
CA PHE A 643 0.11 21.53 9.78
C PHE A 643 0.98 20.58 8.95
N ASP A 644 2.07 21.11 8.38
CA ASP A 644 2.91 20.37 7.43
C ASP A 644 3.97 19.51 8.12
N ASP A 645 4.59 20.00 9.20
CA ASP A 645 5.62 19.29 9.93
C ASP A 645 5.27 19.05 11.41
N LYS A 646 5.86 18.03 12.05
CA LYS A 646 5.58 17.72 13.48
C LYS A 646 6.15 18.77 14.44
N SER A 647 7.09 19.59 13.99
CA SER A 647 7.61 20.75 14.71
C SER A 647 6.68 21.97 14.66
N ASP A 648 5.72 22.00 13.72
CA ASP A 648 4.74 23.09 13.58
C ASP A 648 3.61 22.98 14.61
N SER A 649 3.97 22.73 15.88
CA SER A 649 3.02 22.76 16.98
C SER A 649 2.34 24.15 17.01
N PRO A 650 1.00 24.23 16.95
CA PRO A 650 0.34 25.51 16.83
C PRO A 650 0.63 26.38 18.07
N ASN A 651 1.04 27.62 17.82
CA ASN A 651 1.33 28.62 18.83
C ASN A 651 0.34 29.80 18.74
N GLY A 652 0.40 30.73 19.70
CA GLY A 652 -0.34 32.00 19.65
C GLY A 652 -1.83 31.85 19.31
N THR A 653 -2.27 32.54 18.25
CA THR A 653 -3.66 32.53 17.76
C THR A 653 -4.06 31.15 17.24
N LEU A 654 -3.20 30.51 16.44
CA LEU A 654 -3.45 29.19 15.85
C LEU A 654 -3.69 28.10 16.91
N LEU A 655 -3.00 28.14 18.06
CA LEU A 655 -3.27 27.23 19.18
C LEU A 655 -4.71 27.39 19.70
N THR A 656 -5.15 28.63 19.84
CA THR A 656 -6.50 28.96 20.31
C THR A 656 -7.55 28.52 19.29
N LEU A 657 -7.37 28.85 18.01
CA LEU A 657 -8.28 28.46 16.93
C LEU A 657 -8.35 26.93 16.75
N SER A 658 -7.21 26.24 16.80
CA SER A 658 -7.16 24.76 16.75
C SER A 658 -8.01 24.12 17.84
N ARG A 659 -7.96 24.63 19.09
CA ARG A 659 -8.80 24.13 20.19
C ARG A 659 -10.29 24.35 19.93
N VAL A 660 -10.69 25.48 19.32
CA VAL A 660 -12.11 25.73 18.98
C VAL A 660 -12.58 24.81 17.85
N TYR A 661 -11.74 24.50 16.85
CA TYR A 661 -12.07 23.51 15.83
C TYR A 661 -12.18 22.07 16.38
N VAL A 662 -11.37 21.73 17.38
CA VAL A 662 -11.44 20.43 18.08
C VAL A 662 -12.70 20.32 18.95
N ASP A 663 -13.05 21.38 19.70
CA ASP A 663 -14.32 21.47 20.45
C ASP A 663 -15.53 21.33 19.52
N TYR A 664 -15.53 22.07 18.40
CA TYR A 664 -16.56 21.99 17.35
C TYR A 664 -16.74 20.56 16.83
N ALA A 665 -15.64 19.83 16.65
CA ALA A 665 -15.65 18.47 16.10
C ALA A 665 -15.97 17.37 17.12
N ARG A 666 -16.02 17.66 18.44
CA ARG A 666 -16.36 16.71 19.52
C ARG A 666 -15.71 15.33 19.37
N GLY A 667 -14.41 15.30 19.08
CA GLY A 667 -13.66 14.05 18.95
C GLY A 667 -14.00 13.19 17.73
N HIS A 668 -14.74 13.70 16.75
CA HIS A 668 -15.14 12.92 15.58
C HIS A 668 -14.03 12.83 14.51
N PRO A 669 -13.41 11.66 14.26
CA PRO A 669 -12.18 11.55 13.44
C PRO A 669 -12.31 12.15 12.04
N LEU A 670 -13.37 11.81 11.29
CA LEU A 670 -13.54 12.31 9.92
C LEU A 670 -13.76 13.82 9.86
N ALA A 671 -14.40 14.42 10.88
CA ALA A 671 -14.58 15.87 10.93
C ALA A 671 -13.26 16.59 11.22
N LEU A 672 -12.47 16.09 12.18
CA LEU A 672 -11.13 16.62 12.50
C LEU A 672 -10.20 16.57 11.28
N LYS A 673 -10.18 15.43 10.55
CA LYS A 673 -9.37 15.26 9.34
C LYS A 673 -9.77 16.22 8.21
N LEU A 674 -11.07 16.40 7.96
CA LEU A 674 -11.57 17.28 6.91
C LEU A 674 -11.36 18.77 7.24
N LEU A 675 -11.59 19.17 8.49
CA LEU A 675 -11.35 20.55 8.94
C LEU A 675 -9.85 20.90 8.89
N GLY A 676 -8.98 20.03 9.40
CA GLY A 676 -7.54 20.24 9.33
C GLY A 676 -7.05 20.37 7.88
N ALA A 677 -7.44 19.45 7.01
CA ALA A 677 -7.04 19.47 5.60
C ALA A 677 -7.54 20.72 4.83
N GLU A 678 -8.71 21.26 5.16
CA GLU A 678 -9.21 22.51 4.54
C GLU A 678 -8.43 23.76 5.02
N LEU A 679 -7.92 23.72 6.25
CA LEU A 679 -7.17 24.81 6.91
C LEU A 679 -5.65 24.74 6.68
N ARG A 680 -5.14 23.64 6.12
CA ARG A 680 -3.71 23.42 5.87
C ARG A 680 -3.14 24.43 4.87
N GLY A 681 -1.99 25.01 5.22
CA GLY A 681 -1.31 26.04 4.43
C GLY A 681 -2.12 27.35 4.27
N LYS A 682 -3.03 27.66 5.20
CA LYS A 682 -3.80 28.92 5.23
C LYS A 682 -3.31 29.83 6.37
N ASP A 683 -3.57 31.13 6.25
CA ASP A 683 -3.21 32.13 7.27
C ASP A 683 -4.25 32.25 8.40
N GLU A 684 -3.88 32.92 9.50
CA GLU A 684 -4.76 33.08 10.67
C GLU A 684 -6.09 33.76 10.31
N ALA A 685 -6.07 34.74 9.41
CA ALA A 685 -7.26 35.45 8.97
C ALA A 685 -8.25 34.55 8.21
N PHE A 686 -7.75 33.61 7.39
CA PHE A 686 -8.58 32.59 6.77
C PHE A 686 -9.18 31.65 7.82
N TRP A 687 -8.42 31.24 8.84
CA TRP A 687 -8.94 30.40 9.93
C TRP A 687 -10.06 31.10 10.71
N GLU A 688 -9.89 32.38 11.08
CA GLU A 688 -10.90 33.17 11.78
C GLU A 688 -12.20 33.31 10.96
N HIS A 689 -12.10 33.78 9.71
CA HIS A 689 -13.25 33.87 8.81
C HIS A 689 -13.89 32.51 8.54
N LYS A 690 -13.09 31.44 8.38
CA LYS A 690 -13.61 30.09 8.19
C LYS A 690 -14.40 29.63 9.42
N LEU A 691 -13.99 29.95 10.63
CA LEU A 691 -14.70 29.62 11.87
C LEU A 691 -16.07 30.33 11.96
N GLU A 692 -16.15 31.60 11.55
CA GLU A 692 -17.42 32.32 11.40
C GLU A 692 -18.36 31.63 10.40
N THR A 693 -17.84 31.12 9.28
CA THR A 693 -18.68 30.38 8.32
C THR A 693 -19.07 28.98 8.79
N VAL A 694 -18.17 28.21 9.43
CA VAL A 694 -18.38 26.81 9.85
C VAL A 694 -19.40 26.67 10.98
N THR A 695 -19.60 27.73 11.77
CA THR A 695 -20.68 27.82 12.77
C THR A 695 -22.07 28.04 12.16
N HIS A 696 -22.14 28.43 10.87
CA HIS A 696 -23.38 28.76 10.17
C HIS A 696 -23.68 27.85 8.95
N SER A 697 -22.66 27.29 8.30
CA SER A 697 -22.80 26.40 7.14
C SER A 697 -21.70 25.32 7.12
N TYR A 698 -22.09 24.08 6.79
CA TYR A 698 -21.16 22.96 6.73
C TYR A 698 -20.40 22.91 5.40
N SER A 699 -19.10 22.61 5.44
CA SER A 699 -18.33 22.19 4.26
C SER A 699 -18.98 20.98 3.61
N GLN A 700 -19.13 21.00 2.28
CA GLN A 700 -19.85 19.98 1.50
C GLN A 700 -19.38 18.54 1.81
N ASN A 701 -18.07 18.33 1.90
CA ASN A 701 -17.44 17.04 2.22
C ASN A 701 -17.90 16.43 3.55
N ILE A 702 -18.16 17.24 4.58
CA ILE A 702 -18.70 16.75 5.86
C ILE A 702 -20.20 16.45 5.72
N GLN A 703 -20.96 17.25 4.96
CA GLN A 703 -22.38 16.99 4.73
C GLN A 703 -22.61 15.63 4.07
N ASP A 704 -21.84 15.32 3.02
CA ASP A 704 -22.05 14.11 2.23
C ASP A 704 -21.69 12.82 3.00
N ALA A 705 -20.75 12.91 3.94
CA ALA A 705 -20.44 11.82 4.87
C ALA A 705 -21.61 11.49 5.83
N TRP A 706 -22.44 12.47 6.20
CA TRP A 706 -23.61 12.27 7.06
C TRP A 706 -24.89 11.95 6.27
N ARG A 707 -25.12 12.62 5.12
CA ARG A 707 -26.27 12.39 4.22
C ARG A 707 -26.43 10.91 3.90
N PHE A 708 -25.32 10.23 3.61
CA PHE A 708 -25.24 8.80 3.33
C PHE A 708 -26.00 7.92 4.33
N SER A 709 -26.03 8.27 5.63
CA SER A 709 -26.79 7.53 6.64
C SER A 709 -28.24 7.99 6.78
N THR A 710 -28.56 9.28 6.56
CA THR A 710 -29.95 9.74 6.55
C THR A 710 -30.73 9.25 5.32
N ASP A 711 -30.05 9.00 4.20
CA ASP A 711 -30.63 8.49 2.96
C ASP A 711 -31.16 7.04 3.08
N GLN A 712 -30.70 6.31 4.11
CA GLN A 712 -31.09 4.92 4.39
C GLN A 712 -32.28 4.79 5.35
N LEU A 713 -32.74 5.91 5.91
CA LEU A 713 -33.90 5.93 6.78
C LEU A 713 -35.19 5.76 5.96
N SER A 714 -36.18 5.06 6.52
CA SER A 714 -37.55 5.12 6.00
C SER A 714 -38.12 6.53 6.14
N GLU A 715 -39.12 6.91 5.35
CA GLU A 715 -39.77 8.23 5.47
C GLU A 715 -40.27 8.49 6.90
N ARG A 716 -40.78 7.46 7.58
CA ARG A 716 -41.17 7.51 9.00
C ARG A 716 -39.97 7.72 9.94
N GLN A 717 -38.83 7.06 9.71
CA GLN A 717 -37.61 7.31 10.48
C GLN A 717 -37.07 8.73 10.25
N LYS A 718 -37.21 9.29 9.05
CA LYS A 718 -36.88 10.70 8.75
C LYS A 718 -37.82 11.68 9.45
N ASP A 719 -39.14 11.45 9.38
CA ASP A 719 -40.14 12.26 10.08
C ASP A 719 -39.87 12.28 11.60
N VAL A 720 -39.58 11.12 12.20
CA VAL A 720 -39.24 11.02 13.63
C VAL A 720 -37.90 11.69 13.94
N PHE A 721 -36.86 11.50 13.13
CA PHE A 721 -35.57 12.19 13.29
C PHE A 721 -35.71 13.73 13.17
N ASP A 722 -36.59 14.22 12.30
CA ASP A 722 -36.94 15.64 12.17
C ASP A 722 -37.67 16.19 13.41
N ILE A 723 -38.55 15.39 14.04
CA ILE A 723 -39.24 15.75 15.29
C ILE A 723 -38.27 15.74 16.48
N LEU A 724 -37.47 14.68 16.64
CA LEU A 724 -36.57 14.47 17.77
C LEU A 724 -35.62 15.64 18.00
N TYR A 725 -35.24 16.32 16.92
CA TYR A 725 -34.41 17.51 16.94
C TYR A 725 -34.95 18.63 17.87
N PHE A 726 -36.26 18.75 18.03
CA PHE A 726 -36.91 19.73 18.92
C PHE A 726 -36.95 19.28 20.39
N PHE A 727 -36.63 18.02 20.67
CA PHE A 727 -36.73 17.36 21.98
C PHE A 727 -35.41 16.66 22.36
N ILE A 728 -34.29 17.24 21.96
CA ILE A 728 -32.96 16.82 22.43
C ILE A 728 -32.80 17.22 23.89
N SER A 729 -32.16 16.33 24.65
CA SER A 729 -32.05 16.34 26.10
C SER A 729 -33.39 16.26 26.84
N GLU A 730 -34.52 15.98 26.18
CA GLU A 730 -35.79 15.70 26.85
C GLU A 730 -35.92 14.24 27.30
N ASP A 731 -36.82 14.01 28.26
CA ASP A 731 -37.11 12.69 28.83
C ASP A 731 -37.60 11.69 27.77
N GLU A 732 -36.99 10.50 27.75
CA GLU A 732 -37.22 9.46 26.74
C GLU A 732 -38.66 8.90 26.82
N TYR A 733 -39.28 8.89 27.99
CA TYR A 733 -40.69 8.49 28.14
C TYR A 733 -41.64 9.58 27.63
N PHE A 734 -41.37 10.86 27.89
CA PHE A 734 -42.09 11.98 27.28
C PHE A 734 -42.00 11.94 25.76
N VAL A 735 -40.80 11.78 25.19
CA VAL A 735 -40.59 11.70 23.75
C VAL A 735 -41.29 10.47 23.15
N LYS A 736 -41.24 9.30 23.81
CA LYS A 736 -42.01 8.10 23.41
C LYS A 736 -43.52 8.36 23.39
N ASN A 737 -44.07 9.04 24.39
CA ASN A 737 -45.49 9.35 24.45
C ASN A 737 -45.92 10.38 23.39
N LEU A 738 -45.07 11.37 23.10
CA LEU A 738 -45.32 12.38 22.06
C LEU A 738 -45.34 11.76 20.66
N LEU A 739 -44.41 10.87 20.36
CA LEU A 739 -44.38 10.13 19.09
C LEU A 739 -45.47 9.03 19.04
N GLY A 740 -45.83 8.46 20.20
CA GLY A 740 -46.80 7.38 20.34
C GLY A 740 -48.26 7.83 20.45
N SER A 741 -48.57 9.14 20.43
CA SER A 741 -49.94 9.67 20.54
C SER A 741 -50.75 9.49 19.23
N GLY A 742 -50.89 8.25 18.80
CA GLY A 742 -51.55 7.84 17.55
C GLY A 742 -51.02 6.52 16.97
N ASP A 743 -49.86 6.03 17.42
CA ASP A 743 -49.17 4.91 16.76
C ASP A 743 -48.39 4.00 17.75
N PRO A 744 -48.65 2.67 17.78
CA PRO A 744 -47.96 1.73 18.69
C PRO A 744 -46.46 1.52 18.41
N ASP A 745 -46.00 1.76 17.18
CA ASP A 745 -44.67 1.41 16.69
C ASP A 745 -43.65 2.57 16.85
N ALA A 746 -44.06 3.69 17.44
CA ALA A 746 -43.18 4.84 17.73
C ALA A 746 -41.98 4.45 18.62
N VAL A 747 -42.16 3.47 19.52
CA VAL A 747 -41.10 2.94 20.39
C VAL A 747 -40.08 2.10 19.61
N GLY A 748 -40.49 1.49 18.48
CA GLY A 748 -39.59 0.82 17.54
C GLY A 748 -38.67 1.81 16.84
N VAL A 749 -39.25 2.85 16.22
CA VAL A 749 -38.49 3.87 15.46
C VAL A 749 -37.42 4.57 16.30
N LEU A 750 -37.71 4.87 17.57
CA LEU A 750 -36.71 5.42 18.49
C LEU A 750 -35.52 4.47 18.69
N ARG A 751 -35.79 3.17 18.84
CA ARG A 751 -34.73 2.15 18.96
C ARG A 751 -33.92 2.03 17.68
N ASP A 752 -34.58 2.01 16.51
CA ASP A 752 -33.91 1.95 15.21
C ASP A 752 -32.91 3.10 15.05
N LEU A 753 -33.29 4.33 15.43
CA LEU A 753 -32.43 5.51 15.31
C LEU A 753 -31.24 5.47 16.30
N ALA A 754 -31.41 4.84 17.46
CA ALA A 754 -30.34 4.61 18.43
C ALA A 754 -29.37 3.49 18.00
N ASP A 755 -29.89 2.35 17.51
CA ASP A 755 -29.08 1.26 16.96
C ASP A 755 -28.35 1.68 15.66
N LYS A 756 -28.85 2.70 14.93
CA LYS A 756 -28.19 3.38 13.80
C LYS A 756 -27.20 4.49 14.22
N PHE A 757 -27.00 4.73 15.53
CA PHE A 757 -26.13 5.78 16.09
C PHE A 757 -26.43 7.21 15.61
N LEU A 758 -27.70 7.50 15.28
CA LEU A 758 -28.16 8.84 14.92
C LEU A 758 -28.67 9.63 16.14
N ILE A 759 -29.12 8.93 17.17
CA ILE A 759 -29.38 9.43 18.51
C ILE A 759 -28.71 8.50 19.54
N THR A 760 -28.68 8.94 20.79
CA THR A 760 -28.27 8.14 21.94
C THR A 760 -29.32 8.30 23.04
N VAL A 761 -29.56 7.27 23.85
CA VAL A 761 -30.35 7.39 25.07
C VAL A 761 -29.42 7.25 26.27
N SER A 762 -29.31 8.30 27.07
CA SER A 762 -28.41 8.40 28.24
C SER A 762 -29.14 9.04 29.41
N ASP A 763 -29.01 8.45 30.60
CA ASP A 763 -29.67 8.90 31.84
C ASP A 763 -31.19 9.18 31.71
N GLY A 764 -31.85 8.41 30.83
CA GLY A 764 -33.28 8.55 30.54
C GLY A 764 -33.65 9.71 29.61
N ARG A 765 -32.67 10.37 28.98
CA ARG A 765 -32.88 11.46 28.01
C ARG A 765 -32.49 11.04 26.59
N VAL A 766 -33.10 11.67 25.60
CA VAL A 766 -32.74 11.50 24.18
C VAL A 766 -31.71 12.55 23.79
N GLU A 767 -30.49 12.12 23.47
CA GLU A 767 -29.41 13.00 23.01
C GLU A 767 -29.09 12.78 21.53
N MET A 768 -28.53 13.81 20.89
CA MET A 768 -27.99 13.75 19.54
C MET A 768 -26.58 14.33 19.54
N ASN A 769 -25.64 13.70 18.84
CA ASN A 769 -24.26 14.19 18.75
C ASN A 769 -24.22 15.62 18.17
N ASP A 770 -23.41 16.52 18.76
CA ASP A 770 -23.25 17.92 18.33
C ASP A 770 -23.14 18.10 16.81
N LEU A 771 -22.40 17.24 16.10
CA LEU A 771 -22.22 17.37 14.66
C LEU A 771 -23.47 16.96 13.86
N LEU A 772 -24.20 15.93 14.29
CA LEU A 772 -25.49 15.58 13.69
C LEU A 772 -26.55 16.66 13.96
N TYR A 773 -26.55 17.21 15.18
CA TYR A 773 -27.40 18.34 15.56
C TYR A 773 -27.09 19.56 14.69
N ARG A 774 -25.85 20.09 14.74
CA ARG A 774 -25.45 21.27 13.96
C ARG A 774 -25.65 21.05 12.44
N PHE A 775 -25.43 19.85 11.90
CA PHE A 775 -25.75 19.49 10.52
C PHE A 775 -27.25 19.65 10.19
N GLY A 776 -28.13 19.13 11.05
CA GLY A 776 -29.59 19.30 10.92
C GLY A 776 -30.09 20.73 11.12
N LYS A 777 -29.26 21.64 11.66
CA LYS A 777 -29.54 23.08 11.71
C LYS A 777 -29.29 23.78 10.38
N GLY A 778 -28.11 23.55 9.80
CA GLY A 778 -27.54 24.38 8.74
C GLY A 778 -28.12 24.19 7.33
N LEU A 779 -28.82 23.08 7.07
CA LEU A 779 -29.41 22.78 5.76
C LEU A 779 -30.92 23.11 5.65
N GLY A 780 -31.58 23.39 6.77
CA GLY A 780 -32.97 22.95 6.93
C GLY A 780 -33.05 21.42 6.98
N SER A 781 -34.25 20.85 6.95
CA SER A 781 -34.37 19.40 6.71
C SER A 781 -34.27 19.14 5.20
N PRO A 782 -33.56 18.10 4.74
CA PRO A 782 -33.64 17.65 3.34
C PRO A 782 -35.06 17.24 2.92
N TRP A 783 -35.97 17.09 3.90
CA TRP A 783 -37.34 16.63 3.78
C TRP A 783 -38.37 17.72 4.19
N GLY A 784 -37.91 18.96 4.43
CA GLY A 784 -38.77 20.12 4.70
C GLY A 784 -38.07 21.37 5.29
N HIS A 785 -38.77 22.50 5.27
CA HIS A 785 -38.30 23.73 5.89
C HIS A 785 -38.49 23.68 7.42
N ARG A 786 -37.48 24.14 8.16
CA ARG A 786 -37.59 24.47 9.59
C ARG A 786 -37.23 25.94 9.75
N LEU A 787 -37.95 26.67 10.60
CA LEU A 787 -37.72 28.10 10.85
C LEU A 787 -37.00 28.26 12.19
N TRP A 788 -35.82 28.87 12.19
CA TRP A 788 -34.95 28.95 13.37
C TRP A 788 -34.92 30.31 14.04
N ASN A 789 -35.35 31.36 13.33
CA ASN A 789 -35.25 32.74 13.79
C ASN A 789 -36.38 33.62 13.20
N TYR A 790 -36.48 34.86 13.67
CA TYR A 790 -37.47 35.83 13.22
C TYR A 790 -37.38 36.16 11.72
N GLU A 791 -36.18 36.16 11.13
CA GLU A 791 -35.96 36.44 9.71
C GLU A 791 -36.53 35.30 8.84
N ASP A 792 -36.39 34.04 9.26
CA ASP A 792 -37.01 32.88 8.60
C ASP A 792 -38.54 32.96 8.66
N ILE A 793 -39.09 33.29 9.82
CA ILE A 793 -40.53 33.48 10.04
C ILE A 793 -41.06 34.68 9.23
N TYR A 794 -40.24 35.72 9.04
CA TYR A 794 -40.57 36.87 8.19
C TYR A 794 -40.48 36.54 6.68
N ARG A 795 -39.51 35.71 6.28
CA ARG A 795 -39.43 35.13 4.92
C ARG A 795 -40.63 34.24 4.61
N LEU A 796 -41.15 33.50 5.58
CA LEU A 796 -42.36 32.69 5.41
C LEU A 796 -43.59 33.53 5.00
N LYS A 797 -43.69 34.78 5.48
CA LYS A 797 -44.77 35.72 5.07
C LYS A 797 -44.67 36.18 3.60
N LYS A 798 -43.58 35.82 2.90
CA LYS A 798 -43.33 36.10 1.48
C LYS A 798 -43.30 34.83 0.62
N MET A 799 -43.37 33.64 1.21
CA MET A 799 -43.43 32.36 0.51
C MET A 799 -44.81 32.09 -0.09
N ASN A 800 -44.83 31.35 -1.19
CA ASN A 800 -46.05 30.86 -1.83
C ASN A 800 -46.71 29.76 -1.01
N LYS A 801 -48.03 29.55 -1.18
CA LYS A 801 -48.78 28.50 -0.45
C LYS A 801 -48.19 27.09 -0.60
N SER A 802 -47.56 26.80 -1.73
CA SER A 802 -46.89 25.52 -2.03
C SER A 802 -45.53 25.35 -1.32
N GLU A 803 -44.86 26.45 -0.95
CA GLU A 803 -43.60 26.43 -0.20
C GLU A 803 -43.88 26.31 1.30
N ALA A 804 -44.91 27.04 1.78
CA ALA A 804 -45.38 26.97 3.17
C ALA A 804 -45.84 25.56 3.58
N THR A 805 -46.33 24.72 2.65
CA THR A 805 -46.68 23.32 2.92
C THR A 805 -45.50 22.40 3.22
N TYR A 806 -44.26 22.85 3.00
CA TYR A 806 -43.05 22.09 3.39
C TYR A 806 -42.51 22.46 4.78
N VAL A 807 -43.14 23.38 5.51
CA VAL A 807 -42.70 23.73 6.88
C VAL A 807 -43.02 22.59 7.85
N ARG A 808 -41.99 21.93 8.37
CA ARG A 808 -42.09 20.82 9.33
C ARG A 808 -42.02 21.26 10.79
N GLY A 809 -41.48 22.45 11.08
CA GLY A 809 -41.40 22.97 12.44
C GLY A 809 -40.95 24.43 12.52
N ILE A 810 -41.30 25.08 13.62
CA ILE A 810 -40.99 26.48 13.92
C ILE A 810 -40.40 26.54 15.33
N PHE A 811 -39.18 27.06 15.47
CA PHE A 811 -38.63 27.48 16.75
C PHE A 811 -39.13 28.90 17.05
N LEU A 812 -39.66 29.13 18.26
CA LEU A 812 -40.36 30.36 18.67
C LEU A 812 -39.61 31.09 19.80
#